data_AF-A0A8X6YMQ0-F1
#
_entry.id   AF-A0A8X6YMQ0-F1
#
_cell.length_a   1.000
_cell.length_b   1.000
_cell.length_c   1.000
_cell.angle_alpha   90.00
_cell.angle_beta   90.00
_cell.angle_gamma   90.00
#
_symmetry.space_group_name_H-M   'P 1'
#
loop_
_entity.id
_entity.type
_entity.pdbx_description
1 polymer ?
#
loop_
_entity_poly.entity_id
_entity_poly.type
_entity_poly.pdbx_seq_one_letter_code
_entity_poly.pdbx_strand_id
1 'polypeptide(L)'
;MQKEIVITGISGRFPESDDVAEFSRNLYQKKDLVTESSKRFELGLYGLPKRLGQLKDISRFDNEFFDVSQKQAHLMDPQGRILFETTYEAIVDAGKYETCTGACICLELFNYIEIDCLNIIGKTFSLRLCHKANSELPSEKGGCNPDDLRDRNIGVFIGNSYLESQEFHLYDIESINDCTLFGNGNNQLPNRISHIFDFKGPSVVLDTACSSGMMALYFAVQSILRGEVEVAVVGGVNICLRPGTSINFHKLGALSNESKCKTFDAEAKGYARSEVIAAIFLQKSDAARKKYASIIHIKPNIDGYKEKGLAIQWGPVGDVGVLQDTVGSDVVIGGTISQSIRSRLSVLDKFLQQKHPVVLSCVPYLQTETSSTKISKPSILSAVGKIFGITDISSTNPELSLLEPGMDSLLEVELRHLLERDYDLMIGISEMRKLTVKDLRKLEGSEADNIETSHNSEATEDIPNINVLNIEEVPLLFNTQDKSQLIPKDTIVRLNTVKSGIPLFMIHPIEGTVGMLCSLAQLISVPVFGIQYTAEAPEDSIEQVAAWYWMHIQKINVGNRICLAGYSFGSALVFEMALQAENQPHQYPEVQNIFFLDGSPALLRVYSQKYNSSGVKREIDILFSFVMVLGVELNTLKFKEELMSLSSRTERIKCTAHKLKAFYRNMTAENLQTAFDLFHKKLEMIIKYSPKRKLQKDVILIKAEHSISVTCNISETFDLEKDCDGNITVYTVRGSHKNFIEGEDAKDLALILSDTNSSEMFPDMYLSTM
;
A
#
# COMPACT_ATOMS: atom_id res chain seq x y z
N MET A 1 -5.24 -24.30 -17.18
CA MET A 1 -4.16 -23.47 -17.76
C MET A 1 -4.67 -22.05 -17.86
N GLN A 2 -4.02 -21.11 -17.16
CA GLN A 2 -4.34 -19.69 -17.26
C GLN A 2 -4.06 -19.22 -18.69
N LYS A 3 -5.03 -18.58 -19.34
CA LYS A 3 -4.91 -18.21 -20.76
C LYS A 3 -3.89 -17.09 -20.90
N GLU A 4 -2.92 -17.28 -21.79
CA GLU A 4 -1.86 -16.32 -22.11
C GLU A 4 -2.45 -14.99 -22.61
N ILE A 5 -1.92 -13.87 -22.12
CA ILE A 5 -2.29 -12.52 -22.55
C ILE A 5 -1.25 -12.03 -23.55
N VAL A 6 -1.71 -11.48 -24.67
CA VAL A 6 -0.87 -11.07 -25.79
C VAL A 6 -1.14 -9.62 -26.17
N ILE A 7 -0.07 -8.92 -26.57
CA ILE A 7 -0.15 -7.64 -27.25
C ILE A 7 -0.47 -7.93 -28.72
N THR A 8 -1.59 -7.40 -29.20
CA THR A 8 -2.14 -7.73 -30.52
C THR A 8 -2.12 -6.55 -31.48
N GLY A 9 -2.29 -5.34 -30.96
CA GLY A 9 -2.28 -4.10 -31.73
C GLY A 9 -1.40 -3.04 -31.07
N ILE A 10 -0.73 -2.23 -31.89
CA ILE A 10 0.08 -1.10 -31.43
C ILE A 10 -0.17 0.12 -32.33
N SER A 11 -0.26 1.30 -31.72
CA SER A 11 -0.15 2.56 -32.44
C SER A 11 0.46 3.65 -31.56
N GLY A 12 0.99 4.71 -32.17
CA GLY A 12 1.44 5.87 -31.45
C GLY A 12 2.02 6.97 -32.33
N ARG A 13 2.15 8.15 -31.72
CA ARG A 13 2.93 9.29 -32.20
C ARG A 13 4.14 9.46 -31.29
N PHE A 14 5.31 9.62 -31.90
CA PHE A 14 6.60 9.70 -31.21
C PHE A 14 7.36 10.94 -31.70
N PRO A 15 8.48 11.32 -31.04
CA PRO A 15 9.28 12.44 -31.52
C PRO A 15 9.66 12.27 -32.99
N GLU A 16 9.38 13.30 -33.78
CA GLU A 16 9.66 13.32 -35.23
C GLU A 16 9.11 12.08 -36.00
N SER A 17 8.02 11.47 -35.51
CA SER A 17 7.40 10.27 -36.11
C SER A 17 5.87 10.27 -35.97
N ASP A 18 5.15 10.28 -37.10
CA ASP A 18 3.67 10.29 -37.16
C ASP A 18 3.05 8.90 -36.95
N ASP A 19 3.84 7.83 -37.01
CA ASP A 19 3.36 6.46 -36.78
C ASP A 19 4.50 5.54 -36.31
N VAL A 20 4.13 4.32 -35.89
CA VAL A 20 5.08 3.29 -35.41
C VAL A 20 6.07 2.90 -36.50
N ALA A 21 5.68 2.91 -37.78
CA ALA A 21 6.57 2.51 -38.88
C ALA A 21 7.63 3.58 -39.16
N GLU A 22 7.27 4.86 -39.09
CA GLU A 22 8.22 5.97 -39.15
C GLU A 22 9.16 5.97 -37.96
N PHE A 23 8.63 5.75 -36.75
CA PHE A 23 9.45 5.64 -35.54
C PHE A 23 10.45 4.49 -35.67
N SER A 24 10.00 3.32 -36.13
CA SER A 24 10.85 2.16 -36.40
C SER A 24 11.96 2.48 -37.41
N ARG A 25 11.64 3.11 -38.55
CA ARG A 25 12.64 3.54 -39.54
C ARG A 25 13.68 4.47 -38.93
N ASN A 26 13.22 5.47 -38.16
CA ASN A 26 14.07 6.43 -37.48
C ASN A 26 15.03 5.74 -36.48
N LEU A 27 14.53 4.77 -35.71
CA LEU A 27 15.33 3.96 -34.79
C LEU A 27 16.38 3.12 -35.53
N TYR A 28 16.01 2.39 -36.59
CA TYR A 28 16.95 1.58 -37.37
C TYR A 28 18.01 2.42 -38.09
N GLN A 29 17.68 3.66 -38.45
CA GLN A 29 18.61 4.64 -39.00
C GLN A 29 19.46 5.34 -37.93
N LYS A 30 19.26 5.02 -36.64
CA LYS A 30 19.97 5.62 -35.50
C LYS A 30 19.85 7.15 -35.47
N LYS A 31 18.70 7.66 -35.92
CA LYS A 31 18.43 9.10 -35.95
C LYS A 31 18.09 9.58 -34.54
N ASP A 32 18.78 10.63 -34.08
CA ASP A 32 18.43 11.31 -32.83
C ASP A 32 17.15 12.13 -33.04
N LEU A 33 16.09 11.78 -32.32
CA LEU A 33 14.76 12.38 -32.44
C LEU A 33 14.53 13.53 -31.45
N VAL A 34 15.53 13.82 -30.61
CA VAL A 34 15.53 14.97 -29.72
C VAL A 34 16.14 16.15 -30.47
N THR A 35 15.32 17.11 -30.90
CA THR A 35 15.74 18.18 -31.81
C THR A 35 15.71 19.55 -31.13
N GLU A 36 16.48 20.51 -31.65
CA GLU A 36 16.32 21.92 -31.30
C GLU A 36 15.13 22.49 -32.05
N SER A 37 14.10 22.90 -31.32
CA SER A 37 12.92 23.49 -31.96
C SER A 37 12.10 24.34 -30.97
N SER A 38 11.69 25.52 -31.44
CA SER A 38 10.84 26.47 -30.72
C SER A 38 9.35 26.16 -30.81
N LYS A 39 8.95 24.96 -31.29
CA LYS A 39 7.53 24.55 -31.47
C LYS A 39 6.68 24.58 -30.18
N ARG A 40 7.29 24.54 -28.99
CA ARG A 40 6.57 24.53 -27.69
C ARG A 40 6.76 25.82 -26.91
N PHE A 41 8.02 26.22 -26.74
CA PHE A 41 8.41 27.47 -26.09
C PHE A 41 9.77 27.91 -26.64
N GLU A 42 10.16 29.16 -26.34
CA GLU A 42 11.42 29.74 -26.80
C GLU A 42 12.63 28.92 -26.37
N LEU A 43 13.63 28.81 -27.26
CA LEU A 43 14.85 28.05 -27.01
C LEU A 43 15.67 28.70 -25.89
N GLY A 44 16.06 27.92 -24.89
CA GLY A 44 16.87 28.44 -23.78
C GLY A 44 16.08 29.26 -22.75
N LEU A 45 14.75 29.30 -22.86
CA LEU A 45 13.88 30.03 -21.94
C LEU A 45 14.18 29.63 -20.49
N TYR A 46 14.50 30.60 -19.63
CA TYR A 46 14.91 30.39 -18.23
C TYR A 46 16.12 29.45 -18.03
N GLY A 47 17.02 29.36 -19.01
CA GLY A 47 18.18 28.46 -18.96
C GLY A 47 17.85 27.00 -19.26
N LEU A 48 16.62 26.73 -19.73
CA LEU A 48 16.23 25.38 -20.12
C LEU A 48 17.10 24.84 -21.26
N PRO A 49 17.37 23.52 -21.28
CA PRO A 49 18.00 22.88 -22.42
C PRO A 49 17.25 23.15 -23.73
N LYS A 50 17.99 23.38 -24.83
CA LYS A 50 17.42 23.80 -26.13
C LYS A 50 16.75 22.67 -26.92
N ARG A 51 17.02 21.40 -26.57
CA ARG A 51 16.50 20.25 -27.31
C ARG A 51 15.39 19.55 -26.53
N LEU A 52 14.39 19.06 -27.25
CA LEU A 52 13.24 18.34 -26.71
C LEU A 52 12.78 17.28 -27.72
N GLY A 53 12.39 16.10 -27.27
CA GLY A 53 11.75 15.12 -28.16
C GLY A 53 10.31 15.57 -28.42
N GLN A 54 10.02 16.12 -29.60
CA GLN A 54 8.72 16.74 -29.91
C GLN A 54 7.95 15.94 -30.95
N LEU A 55 6.63 15.80 -30.73
CA LEU A 55 5.74 15.33 -31.79
C LEU A 55 5.75 16.31 -32.96
N LYS A 56 5.64 15.80 -34.19
CA LYS A 56 5.65 16.63 -35.40
C LYS A 56 4.51 17.65 -35.40
N ASP A 57 3.32 17.21 -35.03
CA ASP A 57 2.10 18.01 -35.01
C ASP A 57 1.20 17.58 -33.85
N ILE A 58 0.56 18.55 -33.19
CA ILE A 58 -0.40 18.34 -32.09
C ILE A 58 -1.74 19.04 -32.36
N SER A 59 -1.87 19.70 -33.52
CA SER A 59 -3.03 20.52 -33.90
C SER A 59 -4.12 19.74 -34.64
N ARG A 60 -3.76 18.59 -35.23
CA ARG A 60 -4.66 17.78 -36.06
C ARG A 60 -5.55 16.88 -35.22
N PHE A 61 -6.77 16.69 -35.70
CA PHE A 61 -7.74 15.74 -35.16
C PHE A 61 -8.90 15.59 -36.15
N ASP A 62 -9.27 14.36 -36.50
CA ASP A 62 -10.47 14.09 -37.31
C ASP A 62 -11.74 14.12 -36.44
N ASN A 63 -12.22 15.33 -36.13
CA ASN A 63 -13.34 15.50 -35.22
C ASN A 63 -14.67 14.97 -35.78
N GLU A 64 -14.86 14.98 -37.09
CA GLU A 64 -16.09 14.50 -37.71
C GLU A 64 -16.19 12.97 -37.65
N PHE A 65 -15.08 12.27 -37.88
CA PHE A 65 -15.03 10.82 -37.75
C PHE A 65 -15.42 10.35 -36.34
N PHE A 66 -14.99 11.07 -35.30
CA PHE A 66 -15.28 10.73 -33.90
C PHE A 66 -16.55 11.38 -33.34
N ASP A 67 -17.39 11.97 -34.20
CA ASP A 67 -18.63 12.67 -33.81
C ASP A 67 -18.41 13.72 -32.69
N VAL A 68 -17.31 14.46 -32.80
CA VAL A 68 -16.95 15.55 -31.90
C VAL A 68 -17.19 16.87 -32.60
N SER A 69 -18.03 17.72 -32.01
CA SER A 69 -18.27 19.07 -32.55
C SER A 69 -16.96 19.87 -32.64
N GLN A 70 -16.82 20.71 -33.67
CA GLN A 70 -15.63 21.54 -33.87
C GLN A 70 -15.30 22.40 -32.63
N LYS A 71 -16.33 22.90 -31.94
CA LYS A 71 -16.19 23.67 -30.69
C LYS A 71 -15.54 22.85 -29.59
N GLN A 72 -15.99 21.61 -29.38
CA GLN A 72 -15.39 20.70 -28.40
C GLN A 72 -13.97 20.33 -28.80
N ALA A 73 -13.72 19.98 -30.07
CA ALA A 73 -12.41 19.60 -30.57
C ALA A 73 -11.33 20.68 -30.40
N HIS A 74 -11.70 21.97 -30.47
CA HIS A 74 -10.79 23.09 -30.22
C HIS A 74 -10.40 23.24 -28.74
N LEU A 75 -11.26 22.78 -27.84
CA LEU A 75 -11.07 22.87 -26.40
C LEU A 75 -10.66 21.52 -25.79
N MET A 76 -10.31 20.53 -26.61
CA MET A 76 -9.82 19.24 -26.13
C MET A 76 -8.30 19.27 -25.97
N ASP A 77 -7.82 18.60 -24.92
CA ASP A 77 -6.40 18.33 -24.75
C ASP A 77 -5.86 17.59 -26.01
N PRO A 78 -4.77 18.06 -26.64
CA PRO A 78 -4.14 17.38 -27.76
C PRO A 78 -3.82 15.91 -27.49
N GLN A 79 -3.49 15.55 -26.25
CA GLN A 79 -3.27 14.17 -25.82
C GLN A 79 -4.52 13.33 -26.09
N GLY A 80 -5.70 13.81 -25.67
CA GLY A 80 -6.97 13.11 -25.87
C GLY A 80 -7.34 12.96 -27.33
N ARG A 81 -7.12 14.01 -28.14
CA ARG A 81 -7.39 13.98 -29.59
C ARG A 81 -6.56 12.91 -30.31
N ILE A 82 -5.24 12.93 -30.09
CA ILE A 82 -4.33 11.96 -30.70
C ILE A 82 -4.62 10.55 -30.16
N LEU A 83 -4.96 10.42 -28.88
CA LEU A 83 -5.25 9.14 -28.25
C LEU A 83 -6.50 8.45 -28.83
N PHE A 84 -7.49 9.20 -29.33
CA PHE A 84 -8.63 8.61 -30.05
C PHE A 84 -8.17 7.92 -31.34
N GLU A 85 -7.37 8.64 -32.13
CA GLU A 85 -6.80 8.11 -33.38
C GLU A 85 -5.92 6.89 -33.11
N THR A 86 -4.99 6.98 -32.15
CA THR A 86 -4.09 5.87 -31.86
C THR A 86 -4.81 4.67 -31.25
N THR A 87 -5.88 4.88 -30.48
CA THR A 87 -6.73 3.77 -29.99
C THR A 87 -7.44 3.07 -31.15
N TYR A 88 -8.07 3.83 -32.05
CA TYR A 88 -8.70 3.27 -33.25
C TYR A 88 -7.69 2.47 -34.08
N GLU A 89 -6.54 3.06 -34.35
CA GLU A 89 -5.46 2.44 -35.13
C GLU A 89 -4.93 1.16 -34.47
N ALA A 90 -4.78 1.14 -33.13
CA ALA A 90 -4.33 -0.03 -32.39
C ALA A 90 -5.36 -1.17 -32.46
N ILE A 91 -6.66 -0.87 -32.34
CA ILE A 91 -7.73 -1.88 -32.49
C ILE A 91 -7.73 -2.46 -33.90
N VAL A 92 -7.67 -1.60 -34.92
CA VAL A 92 -7.63 -2.05 -36.33
C VAL A 92 -6.38 -2.86 -36.62
N ASP A 93 -5.23 -2.47 -36.07
CA ASP A 93 -3.96 -3.21 -36.22
C ASP A 93 -4.04 -4.63 -35.64
N ALA A 94 -4.80 -4.83 -34.55
CA ALA A 94 -4.94 -6.13 -33.89
C ALA A 94 -5.61 -7.22 -34.75
N GLY A 95 -6.38 -6.84 -35.77
CA GLY A 95 -6.96 -7.81 -36.70
C GLY A 95 -6.30 -7.89 -38.06
N LYS A 96 -5.22 -7.15 -38.35
CA LYS A 96 -4.51 -7.36 -39.62
C LYS A 96 -3.79 -8.72 -39.60
N TYR A 97 -3.97 -9.54 -40.64
CA TYR A 97 -3.16 -10.75 -40.85
C TYR A 97 -1.70 -10.36 -41.14
N GLU A 98 -0.75 -11.14 -40.62
CA GLU A 98 0.69 -10.90 -40.85
C GLU A 98 1.05 -10.98 -42.35
N THR A 99 1.64 -9.91 -42.86
CA THR A 99 2.94 -10.04 -43.52
C THR A 99 3.97 -9.66 -42.47
N CYS A 100 4.72 -10.64 -41.96
CA CYS A 100 5.75 -10.44 -40.95
C CYS A 100 6.75 -9.35 -41.39
N THR A 101 6.73 -8.21 -40.72
CA THR A 101 7.89 -7.32 -40.58
C THR A 101 7.90 -6.85 -39.14
N GLY A 102 8.67 -7.55 -38.31
CA GLY A 102 8.81 -7.25 -36.89
C GLY A 102 9.44 -5.87 -36.69
N ALA A 103 8.74 -5.03 -35.94
CA ALA A 103 9.29 -3.83 -35.32
C ALA A 103 8.88 -3.86 -33.84
N CYS A 104 9.71 -4.45 -32.99
CA CYS A 104 9.60 -4.29 -31.53
C CYS A 104 10.18 -2.92 -31.17
N ILE A 105 9.39 -2.12 -30.45
CA ILE A 105 9.86 -0.90 -29.79
C ILE A 105 10.69 -1.34 -28.58
N CYS A 106 12.01 -1.12 -28.63
CA CYS A 106 12.92 -1.27 -27.51
C CYS A 106 13.66 0.06 -27.28
N LEU A 107 13.62 0.55 -26.05
CA LEU A 107 14.54 1.56 -25.55
C LEU A 107 15.91 0.88 -25.30
N GLU A 108 16.89 1.26 -26.13
CA GLU A 108 18.36 1.28 -25.95
C GLU A 108 19.29 0.07 -26.29
N LEU A 109 20.14 0.31 -27.32
CA LEU A 109 21.61 0.10 -27.52
C LEU A 109 22.24 -1.30 -27.22
N PHE A 110 23.08 -1.99 -28.04
CA PHE A 110 23.95 -1.70 -29.20
C PHE A 110 24.25 -2.99 -30.05
N ASN A 111 24.65 -2.77 -31.32
CA ASN A 111 25.19 -3.62 -32.41
C ASN A 111 25.73 -5.05 -32.16
N TYR A 112 25.38 -6.03 -33.03
CA TYR A 112 26.13 -6.47 -34.23
C TYR A 112 25.35 -7.57 -35.00
N ILE A 113 25.35 -7.47 -36.34
CA ILE A 113 25.19 -8.52 -37.39
C ILE A 113 24.30 -7.97 -38.52
N GLU A 114 24.96 -7.74 -39.66
CA GLU A 114 24.37 -7.50 -40.97
C GLU A 114 23.46 -8.67 -41.35
N ILE A 115 22.19 -8.40 -41.65
CA ILE A 115 21.45 -9.14 -42.67
C ILE A 115 20.68 -8.14 -43.53
N ASP A 116 21.03 -8.18 -44.80
CA ASP A 116 20.53 -7.44 -45.94
C ASP A 116 19.06 -7.82 -46.20
N CYS A 117 18.12 -6.94 -45.82
CA CYS A 117 16.72 -6.98 -46.28
C CYS A 117 16.29 -5.60 -46.79
N LEU A 118 17.23 -4.87 -47.42
CA LEU A 118 16.92 -3.77 -48.33
C LEU A 118 16.29 -4.38 -49.59
N ASN A 119 14.97 -4.50 -49.59
CA ASN A 119 14.03 -4.53 -50.74
C ASN A 119 12.84 -5.42 -50.36
N ILE A 120 11.60 -4.96 -50.66
CA ILE A 120 10.31 -5.58 -50.31
C ILE A 120 9.91 -5.15 -48.87
N ILE A 121 9.12 -4.09 -48.62
CA ILE A 121 7.70 -3.89 -48.98
C ILE A 121 7.45 -2.37 -49.09
N GLY A 122 7.15 -1.92 -50.30
CA GLY A 122 6.52 -0.62 -50.52
C GLY A 122 5.00 -0.75 -50.36
N LYS A 123 4.40 0.28 -49.74
CA LYS A 123 2.95 0.52 -49.52
C LYS A 123 2.34 -0.12 -48.27
N THR A 124 2.56 0.53 -47.13
CA THR A 124 1.57 0.55 -46.04
C THR A 124 0.83 1.87 -46.13
N PHE A 125 -0.47 1.81 -46.39
CA PHE A 125 -1.35 2.97 -46.50
C PHE A 125 -1.27 3.82 -45.22
N SER A 126 -0.83 5.08 -45.38
CA SER A 126 -1.13 6.14 -44.42
C SER A 126 -2.62 6.44 -44.58
N LEU A 127 -3.47 5.87 -43.73
CA LEU A 127 -4.86 6.30 -43.57
C LEU A 127 -4.83 7.64 -42.83
N ARG A 128 -4.36 8.68 -43.51
CA ARG A 128 -4.78 10.04 -43.21
C ARG A 128 -6.20 10.12 -43.72
N LEU A 129 -7.18 10.04 -42.82
CA LEU A 129 -8.57 10.26 -43.13
C LEU A 129 -8.70 11.63 -43.79
N CYS A 130 -8.77 11.60 -45.11
CA CYS A 130 -9.04 12.74 -45.96
C CYS A 130 -10.51 12.66 -46.35
N HIS A 131 -11.20 13.78 -46.15
CA HIS A 131 -12.63 14.00 -46.24
C HIS A 131 -13.24 13.90 -47.65
N LYS A 132 -12.86 12.88 -48.42
CA LYS A 132 -13.40 12.61 -49.76
C LYS A 132 -13.50 11.11 -50.03
N ALA A 133 -14.57 10.50 -49.53
CA ALA A 133 -15.33 9.49 -50.25
C ALA A 133 -16.64 9.20 -49.50
N ASN A 134 -17.72 9.81 -49.98
CA ASN A 134 -19.02 9.16 -49.88
C ASN A 134 -18.95 7.80 -50.61
N SER A 135 -19.64 6.81 -50.05
CA SER A 135 -19.88 5.44 -50.55
C SER A 135 -18.65 4.54 -50.69
N GLU A 136 -18.67 3.43 -49.93
CA GLU A 136 -17.78 2.26 -50.02
C GLU A 136 -16.41 2.35 -49.32
N LEU A 137 -16.41 2.29 -47.98
CA LEU A 137 -15.31 1.64 -47.25
C LEU A 137 -15.41 0.13 -47.50
N PRO A 138 -14.34 -0.57 -47.92
CA PRO A 138 -14.43 -1.99 -48.24
C PRO A 138 -14.76 -2.78 -46.98
N SER A 139 -15.82 -3.56 -47.03
CA SER A 139 -16.11 -4.66 -46.09
C SER A 139 -15.12 -5.84 -46.24
N GLU A 140 -13.88 -5.58 -46.67
CA GLU A 140 -12.95 -6.62 -47.08
C GLU A 140 -11.87 -6.93 -46.04
N LYS A 141 -12.23 -7.92 -45.21
CA LYS A 141 -11.40 -9.07 -44.80
C LYS A 141 -10.12 -8.76 -44.00
N GLY A 142 -10.29 -8.65 -42.68
CA GLY A 142 -9.27 -9.12 -41.72
C GLY A 142 -9.34 -8.51 -40.33
N GLY A 143 -9.50 -7.19 -40.23
CA GLY A 143 -9.36 -6.38 -39.01
C GLY A 143 -10.32 -6.70 -37.85
N CYS A 144 -9.95 -6.30 -36.64
CA CYS A 144 -10.87 -6.17 -35.52
C CYS A 144 -11.60 -4.85 -35.77
N ASN A 145 -12.91 -4.91 -36.05
CA ASN A 145 -13.70 -3.71 -36.22
C ASN A 145 -14.03 -3.13 -34.83
N PRO A 146 -13.70 -1.85 -34.54
CA PRO A 146 -14.12 -1.22 -33.28
C PRO A 146 -15.62 -1.31 -33.01
N ASP A 147 -16.45 -1.37 -34.07
CA ASP A 147 -17.90 -1.54 -33.92
C ASP A 147 -18.28 -2.91 -33.31
N ASP A 148 -17.47 -3.95 -33.52
CA ASP A 148 -17.66 -5.29 -32.93
C ASP A 148 -17.34 -5.33 -31.42
N LEU A 149 -16.75 -4.25 -30.90
CA LEU A 149 -16.35 -4.09 -29.50
C LEU A 149 -17.33 -3.21 -28.70
N ARG A 150 -18.35 -2.62 -29.36
CA ARG A 150 -19.37 -1.80 -28.70
C ARG A 150 -20.21 -2.62 -27.74
N ASP A 151 -20.63 -1.99 -26.64
CA ASP A 151 -21.44 -2.59 -25.57
C ASP A 151 -20.78 -3.80 -24.88
N ARG A 152 -19.46 -3.93 -24.99
CA ARG A 152 -18.69 -5.01 -24.37
C ARG A 152 -17.81 -4.51 -23.24
N ASN A 153 -17.43 -5.43 -22.35
CA ASN A 153 -16.58 -5.15 -21.19
C ASN A 153 -15.12 -4.98 -21.61
N ILE A 154 -14.83 -3.90 -22.32
CA ILE A 154 -13.48 -3.49 -22.72
C ILE A 154 -12.94 -2.51 -21.69
N GLY A 155 -11.76 -2.80 -21.16
CA GLY A 155 -11.07 -1.88 -20.24
C GLY A 155 -10.24 -0.84 -20.99
N VAL A 156 -10.21 0.39 -20.48
CA VAL A 156 -9.36 1.49 -20.97
C VAL A 156 -8.51 2.01 -19.82
N PHE A 157 -7.20 1.79 -19.91
CA PHE A 157 -6.24 2.14 -18.87
C PHE A 157 -5.19 3.10 -19.44
N ILE A 158 -5.19 4.35 -18.99
CA ILE A 158 -4.30 5.39 -19.54
C ILE A 158 -3.32 5.86 -18.46
N GLY A 159 -2.03 5.73 -18.73
CA GLY A 159 -0.98 6.35 -17.93
C GLY A 159 -0.74 7.79 -18.35
N ASN A 160 -0.99 8.76 -17.46
CA ASN A 160 -0.71 10.17 -17.68
C ASN A 160 -0.28 10.86 -16.37
N SER A 161 0.72 11.74 -16.45
CA SER A 161 1.21 12.50 -15.29
C SER A 161 1.00 14.01 -15.39
N TYR A 162 0.74 14.56 -16.58
CA TYR A 162 0.58 16.00 -16.76
C TYR A 162 -0.55 16.33 -17.73
N LEU A 163 -1.33 17.35 -17.38
CA LEU A 163 -2.45 17.82 -18.19
C LEU A 163 -2.41 19.34 -18.35
N GLU A 164 -1.40 19.80 -19.07
CA GLU A 164 -1.02 21.21 -19.13
C GLU A 164 -2.04 22.08 -19.91
N SER A 165 -2.84 21.49 -20.81
CA SER A 165 -3.91 22.24 -21.51
C SER A 165 -5.06 22.59 -20.57
N GLN A 166 -5.35 21.75 -19.57
CA GLN A 166 -6.40 22.01 -18.59
C GLN A 166 -6.11 23.28 -17.81
N GLU A 167 -4.89 23.43 -17.31
CA GLU A 167 -4.47 24.63 -16.59
C GLU A 167 -4.59 25.88 -17.47
N PHE A 168 -4.28 25.77 -18.77
CA PHE A 168 -4.39 26.88 -19.70
C PHE A 168 -5.86 27.30 -19.91
N HIS A 169 -6.76 26.35 -20.19
CA HIS A 169 -8.17 26.65 -20.42
C HIS A 169 -8.93 27.09 -19.16
N LEU A 170 -8.40 26.79 -17.97
CA LEU A 170 -8.95 27.26 -16.69
C LEU A 170 -8.33 28.57 -16.21
N TYR A 171 -7.32 29.10 -16.91
CA TYR A 171 -6.64 30.33 -16.50
C TYR A 171 -7.53 31.57 -16.64
N ASP A 172 -8.23 31.70 -17.77
CA ASP A 172 -9.16 32.80 -18.02
C ASP A 172 -10.59 32.35 -17.71
N ILE A 173 -11.11 32.79 -16.56
CA ILE A 173 -12.43 32.44 -16.03
C ILE A 173 -13.54 32.81 -17.03
N GLU A 174 -13.40 33.89 -17.79
CA GLU A 174 -14.40 34.34 -18.76
C GLU A 174 -14.48 33.44 -19.99
N SER A 175 -13.41 32.70 -20.29
CA SER A 175 -13.33 31.77 -21.44
C SER A 175 -13.90 30.37 -21.13
N ILE A 176 -14.14 30.06 -19.85
CA ILE A 176 -14.61 28.75 -19.38
C ILE A 176 -16.04 28.50 -19.87
N ASN A 177 -16.27 27.31 -20.43
CA ASN A 177 -17.59 26.87 -20.87
C ASN A 177 -17.74 25.35 -20.68
N ASP A 178 -18.92 24.82 -21.01
CA ASP A 178 -19.26 23.40 -20.83
C ASP A 178 -18.25 22.44 -21.50
N CYS A 179 -17.64 22.85 -22.62
CA CYS A 179 -16.66 22.02 -23.33
C CYS A 179 -15.31 21.95 -22.61
N THR A 180 -14.97 22.94 -21.79
CA THR A 180 -13.70 23.00 -21.05
C THR A 180 -13.56 21.81 -20.09
N LEU A 181 -14.66 21.44 -19.41
CA LEU A 181 -14.69 20.33 -18.45
C LEU A 181 -14.51 18.97 -19.15
N PHE A 182 -15.27 18.73 -20.22
CA PHE A 182 -15.27 17.44 -20.92
C PHE A 182 -14.10 17.27 -21.90
N GLY A 183 -13.42 18.36 -22.26
CA GLY A 183 -12.28 18.33 -23.17
C GLY A 183 -10.91 18.20 -22.47
N ASN A 184 -10.82 18.60 -21.19
CA ASN A 184 -9.52 18.75 -20.51
C ASN A 184 -9.46 18.11 -19.11
N GLY A 185 -10.38 17.24 -18.70
CA GLY A 185 -10.20 16.50 -17.44
C GLY A 185 -9.23 15.32 -17.62
N ASN A 186 -8.38 15.01 -16.64
CA ASN A 186 -7.45 13.87 -16.75
C ASN A 186 -8.22 12.54 -16.88
N ASN A 187 -9.38 12.46 -16.22
CA ASN A 187 -10.35 11.37 -16.36
C ASN A 187 -10.99 11.30 -17.75
N GLN A 188 -10.99 12.38 -18.53
CA GLN A 188 -11.58 12.41 -19.87
C GLN A 188 -10.73 11.64 -20.90
N LEU A 189 -9.43 11.47 -20.64
CA LEU A 189 -8.55 10.67 -21.51
C LEU A 189 -9.09 9.24 -21.72
N PRO A 190 -9.32 8.43 -20.67
CA PRO A 190 -9.97 7.13 -20.82
C PRO A 190 -11.48 7.24 -21.06
N ASN A 191 -12.19 8.13 -20.36
CA ASN A 191 -13.67 8.14 -20.38
C ASN A 191 -14.24 8.51 -21.74
N ARG A 192 -13.60 9.41 -22.48
CA ARG A 192 -14.07 9.78 -23.81
C ARG A 192 -13.83 8.69 -24.84
N ILE A 193 -12.74 7.93 -24.71
CA ILE A 193 -12.50 6.71 -25.51
C ILE A 193 -13.63 5.71 -25.24
N SER A 194 -13.86 5.40 -23.95
CA SER A 194 -14.92 4.49 -23.54
C SER A 194 -16.30 4.95 -24.02
N HIS A 195 -16.57 6.26 -24.01
CA HIS A 195 -17.81 6.83 -24.50
C HIS A 195 -17.98 6.67 -26.03
N ILE A 196 -16.96 7.03 -26.81
CA ILE A 196 -17.03 7.02 -28.28
C ILE A 196 -17.11 5.60 -28.83
N PHE A 197 -16.30 4.69 -28.27
CA PHE A 197 -16.29 3.28 -28.67
C PHE A 197 -17.31 2.42 -27.93
N ASP A 198 -18.07 3.00 -27.01
CA ASP A 198 -19.13 2.34 -26.25
C ASP A 198 -18.62 1.15 -25.40
N PHE A 199 -17.45 1.32 -24.79
CA PHE A 199 -16.83 0.33 -23.91
C PHE A 199 -17.43 0.40 -22.51
N LYS A 200 -17.78 -0.76 -21.94
CA LYS A 200 -18.47 -0.90 -20.64
C LYS A 200 -17.57 -1.33 -19.49
N GLY A 201 -16.29 -1.62 -19.77
CA GLY A 201 -15.32 -2.02 -18.75
C GLY A 201 -14.75 -0.82 -17.96
N PRO A 202 -13.77 -1.08 -17.07
CA PRO A 202 -13.07 -0.05 -16.32
C PRO A 202 -12.44 1.01 -17.23
N SER A 203 -12.62 2.27 -16.89
CA SER A 203 -12.11 3.42 -17.65
C SER A 203 -11.32 4.32 -16.70
N VAL A 204 -10.01 4.15 -16.67
CA VAL A 204 -9.15 4.63 -15.57
C VAL A 204 -7.91 5.35 -16.09
N VAL A 205 -7.59 6.46 -15.42
CA VAL A 205 -6.31 7.16 -15.59
C VAL A 205 -5.43 6.87 -14.38
N LEU A 206 -4.15 6.61 -14.62
CA LEU A 206 -3.16 6.26 -13.60
C LEU A 206 -2.00 7.24 -13.67
N ASP A 207 -1.60 7.74 -12.51
CA ASP A 207 -0.42 8.59 -12.36
C ASP A 207 0.53 8.01 -11.31
N THR A 208 1.61 7.41 -11.81
CA THR A 208 2.75 6.95 -11.03
C THR A 208 4.04 7.56 -11.60
N ALA A 209 3.97 8.81 -12.04
CA ALA A 209 5.04 9.55 -12.70
C ALA A 209 5.59 8.80 -13.95
N CYS A 210 6.90 8.58 -14.03
CA CYS A 210 7.53 7.95 -15.20
C CYS A 210 7.04 6.52 -15.50
N SER A 211 6.42 5.84 -14.53
CA SER A 211 5.96 4.45 -14.64
C SER A 211 4.50 4.29 -15.06
N SER A 212 3.75 5.40 -15.21
CA SER A 212 2.29 5.41 -15.40
C SER A 212 1.79 4.50 -16.52
N GLY A 213 2.45 4.51 -17.69
CA GLY A 213 2.05 3.65 -18.82
C GLY A 213 2.24 2.16 -18.55
N MET A 214 3.29 1.79 -17.80
CA MET A 214 3.54 0.40 -17.42
C MET A 214 2.59 -0.04 -16.30
N MET A 215 2.23 0.87 -15.39
CA MET A 215 1.22 0.59 -14.37
C MET A 215 -0.17 0.40 -14.99
N ALA A 216 -0.49 1.17 -16.03
CA ALA A 216 -1.70 0.95 -16.82
C ALA A 216 -1.70 -0.43 -17.51
N LEU A 217 -0.56 -0.88 -18.03
CA LEU A 217 -0.42 -2.24 -18.55
C LEU A 217 -0.64 -3.30 -17.46
N TYR A 218 -0.08 -3.09 -16.26
CA TYR A 218 -0.29 -4.00 -15.14
C TYR A 218 -1.78 -4.14 -14.80
N PHE A 219 -2.50 -3.04 -14.58
CA PHE A 219 -3.92 -3.10 -14.24
C PHE A 219 -4.77 -3.75 -15.35
N ALA A 220 -4.47 -3.44 -16.61
CA ALA A 220 -5.14 -4.07 -17.75
C ALA A 220 -4.93 -5.59 -17.79
N VAL A 221 -3.69 -6.05 -17.55
CA VAL A 221 -3.37 -7.47 -17.45
C VAL A 221 -4.13 -8.12 -16.30
N GLN A 222 -4.13 -7.50 -15.11
CA GLN A 222 -4.87 -8.02 -13.96
C GLN A 222 -6.37 -8.12 -14.23
N SER A 223 -6.99 -7.09 -14.83
CA SER A 223 -8.41 -7.12 -15.17
C SER A 223 -8.75 -8.20 -16.21
N ILE A 224 -7.87 -8.47 -17.19
CA ILE A 224 -8.06 -9.58 -18.13
C ILE A 224 -7.93 -10.94 -17.43
N LEU A 225 -6.96 -11.09 -16.51
CA LEU A 225 -6.74 -12.32 -15.74
C LEU A 225 -7.91 -12.64 -14.82
N ARG A 226 -8.46 -11.62 -14.14
CA ARG A 226 -9.64 -11.72 -13.26
C ARG A 226 -10.95 -11.89 -14.02
N GLY A 227 -10.94 -11.72 -15.34
CA GLY A 227 -12.14 -11.82 -16.17
C GLY A 227 -13.08 -10.61 -16.06
N GLU A 228 -12.64 -9.52 -15.44
CA GLU A 228 -13.36 -8.24 -15.39
C GLU A 228 -13.54 -7.65 -16.80
N VAL A 229 -12.51 -7.85 -17.65
CA VAL A 229 -12.52 -7.44 -19.05
C VAL A 229 -12.05 -8.57 -19.94
N GLU A 230 -12.53 -8.56 -21.18
CA GLU A 230 -12.14 -9.54 -22.20
C GLU A 230 -10.95 -9.08 -23.04
N VAL A 231 -10.86 -7.79 -23.29
CA VAL A 231 -9.78 -7.10 -23.99
C VAL A 231 -9.54 -5.76 -23.30
N ALA A 232 -8.36 -5.19 -23.49
CA ALA A 232 -8.02 -3.90 -22.90
C ALA A 232 -7.24 -3.00 -23.86
N VAL A 233 -7.56 -1.71 -23.84
CA VAL A 233 -6.76 -0.64 -24.40
C VAL A 233 -5.88 -0.09 -23.30
N VAL A 234 -4.57 -0.03 -23.56
CA VAL A 234 -3.59 0.56 -22.65
C VAL A 234 -2.90 1.71 -23.35
N GLY A 235 -2.89 2.89 -22.74
CA GLY A 235 -2.25 4.08 -23.29
C GLY A 235 -1.18 4.66 -22.38
N GLY A 236 -0.17 5.27 -22.97
CA GLY A 236 0.83 6.09 -22.28
C GLY A 236 0.96 7.43 -23.00
N VAL A 237 0.71 8.52 -22.29
CA VAL A 237 0.64 9.86 -22.88
C VAL A 237 1.48 10.87 -22.12
N ASN A 238 2.17 11.74 -22.86
CA ASN A 238 2.89 12.90 -22.34
C ASN A 238 3.13 13.93 -23.46
N ILE A 239 2.79 15.20 -23.21
CA ILE A 239 3.12 16.34 -24.09
C ILE A 239 3.75 17.45 -23.24
N CYS A 240 4.63 18.27 -23.83
CA CYS A 240 5.35 19.35 -23.16
C CYS A 240 4.91 20.72 -23.72
N LEU A 241 3.80 21.26 -23.21
CA LEU A 241 3.22 22.53 -23.65
C LEU A 241 3.76 23.73 -22.86
N ARG A 242 3.87 23.63 -21.53
CA ARG A 242 4.29 24.73 -20.64
C ARG A 242 5.74 24.57 -20.19
N PRO A 243 6.51 25.66 -20.07
CA PRO A 243 7.90 25.59 -19.61
C PRO A 243 8.01 25.28 -18.12
N GLY A 244 6.97 25.54 -17.32
CA GLY A 244 6.99 25.37 -15.85
C GLY A 244 7.42 23.97 -15.40
N THR A 245 6.87 22.93 -16.02
CA THR A 245 7.23 21.54 -15.74
C THR A 245 8.71 21.26 -16.04
N SER A 246 9.21 21.77 -17.17
CA SER A 246 10.64 21.65 -17.52
C SER A 246 11.54 22.40 -16.56
N ILE A 247 11.12 23.58 -16.07
CA ILE A 247 11.88 24.37 -15.07
C ILE A 247 11.98 23.60 -13.75
N ASN A 248 10.90 22.95 -13.32
CA ASN A 248 10.92 22.13 -12.11
C ASN A 248 11.95 21.00 -12.22
N PHE A 249 11.96 20.26 -13.32
CA PHE A 249 12.96 19.21 -13.54
C PHE A 249 14.39 19.74 -13.71
N HIS A 250 14.54 20.93 -14.32
CA HIS A 250 15.85 21.57 -14.44
C HIS A 250 16.40 21.99 -13.06
N LYS A 251 15.57 22.61 -12.22
CA LYS A 251 15.93 23.00 -10.84
C LYS A 251 16.20 21.79 -9.94
N LEU A 252 15.55 20.66 -10.19
CA LEU A 252 15.83 19.39 -9.53
C LEU A 252 17.21 18.81 -9.92
N GLY A 253 17.83 19.32 -11.00
CA GLY A 253 19.07 18.76 -11.55
C GLY A 253 18.85 17.46 -12.33
N ALA A 254 17.61 17.15 -12.71
CA ALA A 254 17.27 15.90 -13.40
C ALA A 254 17.44 15.98 -14.93
N LEU A 255 17.47 17.19 -15.49
CA LEU A 255 17.63 17.39 -16.94
C LEU A 255 19.10 17.53 -17.33
N SER A 256 19.46 16.84 -18.40
CA SER A 256 20.76 17.01 -19.05
C SER A 256 20.81 18.37 -19.76
N ASN A 257 21.88 19.15 -19.53
CA ASN A 257 22.11 20.42 -20.24
C ASN A 257 22.29 20.23 -21.75
N GLU A 258 22.76 19.05 -22.16
CA GLU A 258 22.89 18.67 -23.57
C GLU A 258 21.56 18.14 -24.16
N SER A 259 20.51 18.00 -23.33
CA SER A 259 19.25 17.32 -23.68
C SER A 259 19.50 15.96 -24.33
N LYS A 260 20.42 15.19 -23.75
CA LYS A 260 20.73 13.85 -24.24
C LYS A 260 20.71 12.86 -23.10
N CYS A 261 19.93 11.79 -23.27
CA CYS A 261 20.02 10.59 -22.45
C CYS A 261 21.28 9.83 -22.90
N LYS A 262 22.40 10.05 -22.21
CA LYS A 262 23.65 9.31 -22.47
C LYS A 262 23.63 7.99 -21.69
N THR A 263 22.74 7.08 -22.07
CA THR A 263 22.45 5.94 -21.20
C THR A 263 23.62 4.97 -21.11
N PHE A 264 23.94 4.59 -19.86
CA PHE A 264 25.09 3.80 -19.45
C PHE A 264 26.46 4.46 -19.70
N ASP A 265 26.48 5.71 -20.16
CA ASP A 265 27.70 6.47 -20.37
C ASP A 265 28.18 7.12 -19.06
N ALA A 266 29.48 7.14 -18.83
CA ALA A 266 30.09 7.77 -17.66
C ALA A 266 29.84 9.30 -17.60
N GLU A 267 29.55 9.93 -18.74
CA GLU A 267 29.23 11.35 -18.84
C GLU A 267 27.73 11.66 -18.69
N ALA A 268 26.90 10.68 -18.30
CA ALA A 268 25.47 10.90 -18.09
C ALA A 268 25.19 11.94 -16.99
N LYS A 269 24.42 12.98 -17.33
CA LYS A 269 24.14 14.14 -16.45
C LYS A 269 22.65 14.46 -16.36
N GLY A 270 21.80 13.45 -16.50
CA GLY A 270 20.33 13.59 -16.50
C GLY A 270 19.70 13.15 -17.82
N TYR A 271 18.39 13.34 -17.94
CA TYR A 271 17.61 12.89 -19.09
C TYR A 271 17.11 14.05 -19.96
N ALA A 272 16.62 13.72 -21.15
CA ALA A 272 15.97 14.66 -22.06
C ALA A 272 14.45 14.43 -22.05
N ARG A 273 13.66 15.48 -21.79
CA ARG A 273 12.20 15.37 -21.86
C ARG A 273 11.76 15.09 -23.31
N SER A 274 10.72 14.28 -23.46
CA SER A 274 10.17 13.88 -24.76
C SER A 274 8.66 13.71 -24.69
N GLU A 275 7.99 13.86 -25.81
CA GLU A 275 6.55 13.70 -25.99
C GLU A 275 6.23 12.36 -26.64
N VAL A 276 5.12 11.75 -26.23
CA VAL A 276 4.64 10.48 -26.79
C VAL A 276 3.14 10.37 -26.54
N ILE A 277 2.41 9.84 -27.52
CA ILE A 277 1.03 9.38 -27.35
C ILE A 277 0.96 8.00 -27.98
N ALA A 278 0.92 6.95 -27.16
CA ALA A 278 0.89 5.57 -27.66
C ALA A 278 -0.24 4.77 -27.02
N ALA A 279 -0.79 3.84 -27.79
CA ALA A 279 -1.83 2.91 -27.36
C ALA A 279 -1.47 1.49 -27.82
N ILE A 280 -1.75 0.51 -26.97
CA ILE A 280 -1.64 -0.92 -27.28
C ILE A 280 -2.96 -1.62 -26.97
N PHE A 281 -3.23 -2.69 -27.71
CA PHE A 281 -4.43 -3.51 -27.58
C PHE A 281 -4.08 -4.91 -27.09
N LEU A 282 -4.70 -5.33 -25.99
CA LEU A 282 -4.45 -6.60 -25.31
C LEU A 282 -5.61 -7.56 -25.48
N GLN A 283 -5.30 -8.82 -25.76
CA GLN A 283 -6.29 -9.90 -25.84
C GLN A 283 -5.76 -11.17 -25.19
N LYS A 284 -6.67 -12.11 -24.89
CA LYS A 284 -6.29 -13.50 -24.64
C LYS A 284 -5.80 -14.14 -25.94
N SER A 285 -4.79 -15.00 -25.84
CA SER A 285 -4.05 -15.60 -26.96
C SER A 285 -4.93 -16.42 -27.92
N ASP A 286 -6.07 -16.93 -27.45
CA ASP A 286 -7.06 -17.68 -28.25
C ASP A 286 -8.01 -16.78 -29.06
N ALA A 287 -8.24 -15.54 -28.62
CA ALA A 287 -9.03 -14.54 -29.33
C ALA A 287 -8.20 -13.70 -30.32
N ALA A 288 -6.87 -13.75 -30.20
CA ALA A 288 -5.95 -12.92 -30.97
C ALA A 288 -5.70 -13.47 -32.39
N ARG A 289 -5.91 -12.61 -33.40
CA ARG A 289 -5.56 -12.91 -34.80
C ARG A 289 -4.10 -12.61 -35.13
N LYS A 290 -3.53 -11.61 -34.45
CA LYS A 290 -2.14 -11.16 -34.55
C LYS A 290 -1.53 -11.10 -33.16
N LYS A 291 -0.24 -11.45 -33.03
CA LYS A 291 0.49 -11.46 -31.76
C LYS A 291 1.85 -10.82 -31.95
N TYR A 292 2.08 -9.68 -31.31
CA TYR A 292 3.40 -9.06 -31.26
C TYR A 292 4.27 -9.71 -30.19
N ALA A 293 3.71 -9.89 -29.00
CA ALA A 293 4.40 -10.46 -27.85
C ALA A 293 3.40 -11.02 -26.84
N SER A 294 3.84 -12.02 -26.08
CA SER A 294 3.12 -12.55 -24.94
C SER A 294 3.61 -11.92 -23.65
N ILE A 295 2.68 -11.52 -22.79
CA ILE A 295 2.98 -11.00 -21.46
C ILE A 295 3.12 -12.19 -20.51
N ILE A 296 4.36 -12.57 -20.23
CA ILE A 296 4.67 -13.69 -19.34
C ILE A 296 4.41 -13.33 -17.88
N HIS A 297 4.86 -12.14 -17.46
CA HIS A 297 4.69 -11.65 -16.10
C HIS A 297 4.85 -10.13 -16.03
N ILE A 298 4.12 -9.49 -15.12
CA ILE A 298 4.24 -8.05 -14.82
C ILE A 298 3.91 -7.83 -13.34
N LYS A 299 4.80 -7.15 -12.62
CA LYS A 299 4.62 -6.88 -11.18
C LYS A 299 5.27 -5.56 -10.77
N PRO A 300 4.51 -4.63 -10.18
CA PRO A 300 5.03 -3.39 -9.62
C PRO A 300 5.41 -3.56 -8.13
N ASN A 301 6.31 -2.70 -7.65
CA ASN A 301 6.58 -2.45 -6.23
C ASN A 301 6.80 -0.93 -6.00
N ILE A 302 7.10 -0.53 -4.76
CA ILE A 302 7.41 0.87 -4.41
C ILE A 302 8.62 0.92 -3.48
N ASP A 303 9.47 1.94 -3.65
CA ASP A 303 10.73 2.09 -2.90
C ASP A 303 10.58 2.17 -1.38
N GLY A 304 9.42 2.61 -0.87
CA GLY A 304 9.20 2.80 0.57
C GLY A 304 9.95 4.01 1.16
N TYR A 305 10.22 3.98 2.47
CA TYR A 305 10.92 5.07 3.16
C TYR A 305 12.40 5.14 2.77
N LYS A 306 12.86 6.36 2.46
CA LYS A 306 14.24 6.65 2.06
C LYS A 306 14.80 7.78 2.92
N GLU A 307 15.77 7.47 3.78
CA GLU A 307 16.43 8.44 4.67
C GLU A 307 17.06 9.61 3.89
N LYS A 308 17.61 9.34 2.70
CA LYS A 308 18.28 10.33 1.85
C LYS A 308 17.33 11.15 0.96
N GLY A 309 16.02 10.91 1.03
CA GLY A 309 15.00 11.71 0.34
C GLY A 309 14.21 10.97 -0.76
N LEU A 310 13.08 11.57 -1.14
CA LEU A 310 12.07 10.96 -2.02
C LEU A 310 12.54 10.78 -3.48
N ALA A 311 13.34 11.72 -3.99
CA ALA A 311 13.76 11.75 -5.40
C ALA A 311 14.94 10.81 -5.72
N ILE A 312 15.55 10.19 -4.71
CA ILE A 312 16.63 9.22 -4.92
C ILE A 312 16.00 7.88 -5.31
N GLN A 313 16.29 7.43 -6.52
CA GLN A 313 15.88 6.11 -7.00
C GLN A 313 16.88 5.09 -6.48
N TRP A 314 16.47 4.32 -5.48
CA TRP A 314 17.02 2.98 -5.28
C TRP A 314 16.11 2.11 -6.12
N GLY A 315 16.61 1.53 -7.20
CA GLY A 315 15.77 0.57 -7.94
C GLY A 315 15.40 -0.63 -7.03
N PRO A 316 15.03 -1.77 -7.62
CA PRO A 316 15.41 -3.10 -7.09
C PRO A 316 16.96 -3.29 -7.09
N VAL A 317 17.66 -2.18 -6.88
CA VAL A 317 19.06 -1.82 -7.07
C VAL A 317 19.37 -0.88 -5.89
N GLY A 318 19.13 -1.39 -4.67
CA GLY A 318 19.80 -0.90 -3.48
C GLY A 318 21.32 -1.12 -3.52
N ASP A 319 21.81 -1.75 -4.59
CA ASP A 319 23.14 -2.34 -4.77
C ASP A 319 24.02 -1.57 -5.76
N VAL A 320 24.03 -0.24 -5.72
CA VAL A 320 25.05 0.53 -6.46
C VAL A 320 26.35 0.51 -5.66
N GLY A 321 27.05 -0.64 -5.67
CA GLY A 321 28.47 -0.84 -5.33
C GLY A 321 28.92 -0.65 -3.87
N VAL A 322 28.40 0.34 -3.15
CA VAL A 322 28.97 0.78 -1.87
C VAL A 322 28.83 -0.28 -0.77
N LEU A 323 27.70 -0.99 -0.70
CA LEU A 323 27.47 -2.01 0.32
C LEU A 323 28.27 -3.30 0.06
N GLN A 324 28.46 -3.69 -1.21
CA GLN A 324 29.23 -4.87 -1.56
C GLN A 324 30.72 -4.70 -1.22
N ASP A 325 31.25 -3.50 -1.43
CA ASP A 325 32.64 -3.15 -1.07
C ASP A 325 32.85 -3.04 0.45
N THR A 326 31.78 -2.82 1.22
CA THR A 326 31.85 -2.60 2.68
C THR A 326 31.48 -3.83 3.51
N VAL A 327 30.61 -4.72 3.02
CA VAL A 327 29.96 -5.78 3.83
C VAL A 327 30.09 -7.19 3.23
N GLY A 328 30.55 -7.34 1.98
CA GLY A 328 30.72 -8.64 1.32
C GLY A 328 29.49 -9.09 0.51
N SER A 329 29.65 -10.16 -0.28
CA SER A 329 28.75 -10.56 -1.38
C SER A 329 27.40 -11.18 -0.98
N ASP A 330 27.20 -11.50 0.29
CA ASP A 330 26.13 -12.42 0.71
C ASP A 330 24.92 -11.72 1.36
N VAL A 331 24.76 -10.41 1.11
CA VAL A 331 23.65 -9.62 1.67
C VAL A 331 22.39 -9.78 0.81
N VAL A 332 21.30 -10.25 1.44
CA VAL A 332 19.96 -10.37 0.84
C VAL A 332 19.07 -9.27 1.41
N ILE A 333 18.47 -8.44 0.56
CA ILE A 333 17.58 -7.34 0.97
C ILE A 333 16.21 -7.54 0.33
N GLY A 334 15.17 -7.66 1.16
CA GLY A 334 13.79 -7.85 0.69
C GLY A 334 13.58 -9.12 -0.14
N GLY A 335 14.33 -10.21 0.15
CA GLY A 335 14.26 -11.47 -0.59
C GLY A 335 14.91 -11.44 -1.98
N THR A 336 15.58 -10.35 -2.35
CA THR A 336 16.34 -10.24 -3.60
C THR A 336 17.83 -10.25 -3.26
N ILE A 337 18.60 -11.09 -3.96
CA ILE A 337 20.07 -11.15 -3.80
C ILE A 337 20.67 -9.90 -4.42
N SER A 338 21.64 -9.28 -3.73
CA SER A 338 22.42 -8.17 -4.26
C SER A 338 23.09 -8.57 -5.58
N GLN A 339 22.80 -7.84 -6.67
CA GLN A 339 23.38 -8.17 -7.98
C GLN A 339 24.40 -7.11 -8.43
N SER A 340 25.63 -7.55 -8.68
CA SER A 340 26.67 -6.67 -9.19
C SER A 340 26.34 -6.16 -10.60
N ILE A 341 26.68 -4.89 -10.87
CA ILE A 341 26.58 -4.27 -12.20
C ILE A 341 27.30 -5.12 -13.26
N ARG A 342 28.43 -5.74 -12.91
CA ARG A 342 29.19 -6.62 -13.81
C ARG A 342 28.41 -7.88 -14.18
N SER A 343 27.68 -8.48 -13.23
CA SER A 343 26.80 -9.63 -13.50
C SER A 343 25.67 -9.23 -14.46
N ARG A 344 25.03 -8.08 -14.23
CA ARG A 344 23.93 -7.57 -15.06
C ARG A 344 24.38 -7.21 -16.48
N LEU A 345 25.53 -6.55 -16.63
CA LEU A 345 26.10 -6.28 -17.96
C LEU A 345 26.51 -7.58 -18.67
N SER A 346 26.97 -8.61 -17.95
CA SER A 346 27.25 -9.93 -18.56
C SER A 346 25.99 -10.68 -18.99
N VAL A 347 24.88 -10.51 -18.25
CA VAL A 347 23.57 -11.05 -18.59
C VAL A 347 22.97 -10.30 -19.77
N LEU A 348 23.11 -8.97 -19.80
CA LEU A 348 22.74 -8.14 -20.94
C LEU A 348 23.55 -8.53 -22.18
N ASP A 349 24.85 -8.76 -22.05
CA ASP A 349 25.72 -9.23 -23.14
C ASP A 349 25.28 -10.61 -23.67
N LYS A 350 24.93 -11.54 -22.78
CA LYS A 350 24.32 -12.84 -23.17
C LYS A 350 22.96 -12.66 -23.87
N PHE A 351 22.13 -11.71 -23.44
CA PHE A 351 20.84 -11.44 -24.07
C PHE A 351 21.00 -10.79 -25.45
N LEU A 352 21.93 -9.84 -25.59
CA LEU A 352 22.25 -9.18 -26.86
C LEU A 352 22.84 -10.15 -27.89
N GLN A 353 23.42 -11.28 -27.45
CA GLN A 353 23.92 -12.36 -28.31
C GLN A 353 22.84 -13.37 -28.74
N GLN A 354 21.59 -13.27 -28.26
CA GLN A 354 20.51 -14.17 -28.65
C GLN A 354 19.91 -13.80 -30.00
N LYS A 355 19.43 -14.80 -30.75
CA LYS A 355 18.82 -14.62 -32.07
C LYS A 355 17.36 -14.11 -32.03
N HIS A 356 16.78 -13.94 -30.85
CA HIS A 356 15.41 -13.49 -30.64
C HIS A 356 15.38 -12.20 -29.80
N PRO A 357 14.56 -11.19 -30.13
CA PRO A 357 14.47 -9.96 -29.37
C PRO A 357 13.86 -10.23 -27.98
N VAL A 358 14.62 -9.96 -26.93
CA VAL A 358 14.17 -10.03 -25.53
C VAL A 358 13.74 -8.62 -25.11
N VAL A 359 12.45 -8.45 -24.79
CA VAL A 359 11.82 -7.13 -24.57
C VAL A 359 11.84 -6.69 -23.09
N LEU A 360 12.16 -7.59 -22.15
CA LEU A 360 12.25 -7.31 -20.72
C LEU A 360 13.09 -8.37 -19.99
N SER A 361 13.92 -7.96 -19.02
CA SER A 361 14.66 -8.86 -18.13
C SER A 361 14.04 -8.86 -16.73
N CYS A 362 13.71 -10.04 -16.20
CA CYS A 362 13.21 -10.24 -14.84
C CYS A 362 14.23 -11.04 -14.02
N VAL A 363 14.40 -10.71 -12.74
CA VAL A 363 15.23 -11.50 -11.81
C VAL A 363 14.36 -12.59 -11.17
N PRO A 364 14.74 -13.87 -11.26
CA PRO A 364 14.02 -14.93 -10.58
C PRO A 364 14.18 -14.80 -9.07
N TYR A 365 13.07 -14.93 -8.35
CA TYR A 365 13.05 -15.16 -6.91
C TYR A 365 13.50 -16.61 -6.66
N LEU A 366 14.63 -16.79 -5.98
CA LEU A 366 15.09 -18.11 -5.53
C LEU A 366 14.64 -18.30 -4.07
N GLN A 367 13.74 -19.25 -3.84
CA GLN A 367 13.57 -19.84 -2.51
C GLN A 367 14.86 -20.58 -2.17
N THR A 368 15.65 -20.08 -1.23
CA THR A 368 16.72 -20.88 -0.64
C THR A 368 16.08 -21.89 0.32
N GLU A 369 16.08 -23.16 -0.08
CA GLU A 369 15.92 -24.28 0.85
C GLU A 369 17.01 -24.17 1.92
N THR A 370 16.62 -23.90 3.16
CA THR A 370 17.53 -23.92 4.30
C THR A 370 17.90 -25.36 4.62
N SER A 371 18.93 -25.90 3.97
CA SER A 371 19.59 -27.13 4.39
C SER A 371 20.40 -26.86 5.66
N SER A 372 20.02 -27.54 6.73
CA SER A 372 20.65 -27.51 8.04
C SER A 372 22.09 -28.06 8.02
N THR A 373 23.08 -27.21 8.21
CA THR A 373 24.39 -27.62 8.72
C THR A 373 24.77 -26.77 9.94
N LYS A 374 24.70 -27.39 11.12
CA LYS A 374 25.11 -26.81 12.41
C LYS A 374 26.61 -26.50 12.38
N ILE A 375 26.97 -25.22 12.35
CA ILE A 375 28.29 -24.74 12.79
C ILE A 375 28.19 -24.52 14.30
N SER A 376 29.01 -25.21 15.08
CA SER A 376 29.08 -25.01 16.54
C SER A 376 29.54 -23.58 16.84
N LYS A 377 28.72 -22.82 17.58
CA LYS A 377 29.03 -21.43 17.97
C LYS A 377 30.34 -21.39 18.78
N PRO A 378 31.24 -20.40 18.54
CA PRO A 378 32.45 -20.23 19.35
C PRO A 378 32.09 -19.93 20.83
N SER A 379 33.03 -20.14 21.74
CA SER A 379 32.88 -19.78 23.17
C SER A 379 32.61 -18.28 23.35
N ILE A 380 31.71 -17.91 24.27
CA ILE A 380 31.38 -16.51 24.59
C ILE A 380 32.66 -15.75 24.94
N LEU A 381 33.54 -16.34 25.76
CA LEU A 381 34.80 -15.73 26.18
C LEU A 381 35.76 -15.48 25.00
N SER A 382 35.79 -16.38 24.02
CA SER A 382 36.61 -16.21 22.82
C SER A 382 36.09 -15.10 21.91
N ALA A 383 34.76 -15.01 21.74
CA ALA A 383 34.12 -13.98 20.94
C ALA A 383 34.30 -12.59 21.57
N VAL A 384 34.13 -12.49 22.89
CA VAL A 384 34.40 -11.25 23.64
C VAL A 384 35.88 -10.88 23.60
N GLY A 385 36.80 -11.84 23.76
CA GLY A 385 38.25 -11.59 23.67
C GLY A 385 38.68 -10.96 22.35
N LYS A 386 38.07 -11.36 21.23
CA LYS A 386 38.32 -10.75 19.91
C LYS A 386 37.88 -9.29 19.81
N ILE A 387 36.71 -8.93 20.36
CA ILE A 387 36.20 -7.56 20.36
C ILE A 387 37.15 -6.64 21.14
N PHE A 388 37.66 -7.12 22.28
CA PHE A 388 38.57 -6.36 23.13
C PHE A 388 40.06 -6.50 22.76
N GLY A 389 40.39 -7.27 21.72
CA GLY A 389 41.78 -7.51 21.27
C GLY A 389 42.65 -8.32 22.26
N ILE A 390 42.03 -9.06 23.18
CA ILE A 390 42.72 -9.86 24.20
C ILE A 390 42.79 -11.31 23.72
N THR A 391 44.01 -11.83 23.58
CA THR A 391 44.26 -13.19 23.06
C THR A 391 43.85 -14.31 24.01
N ASP A 392 43.83 -14.06 25.32
CA ASP A 392 43.34 -15.04 26.32
C ASP A 392 42.69 -14.36 27.54
N ILE A 393 41.35 -14.24 27.48
CA ILE A 393 40.49 -13.68 28.54
C ILE A 393 40.42 -14.59 29.78
N SER A 394 40.93 -15.82 29.71
CA SER A 394 40.89 -16.73 30.86
C SER A 394 41.90 -16.35 31.96
N SER A 395 42.94 -15.59 31.61
CA SER A 395 43.98 -15.09 32.51
C SER A 395 43.70 -13.73 33.17
N THR A 396 42.64 -13.03 32.78
CA THR A 396 42.29 -11.70 33.33
C THR A 396 41.57 -11.78 34.69
N ASN A 397 41.70 -10.73 35.51
CA ASN A 397 41.08 -10.68 36.84
C ASN A 397 39.55 -10.88 36.74
N PRO A 398 38.96 -11.92 37.39
CA PRO A 398 37.56 -12.28 37.21
C PRO A 398 36.56 -11.23 37.69
N GLU A 399 36.96 -10.37 38.63
CA GLU A 399 36.10 -9.36 39.27
C GLU A 399 36.20 -7.99 38.58
N LEU A 400 37.00 -7.87 37.51
CA LEU A 400 37.11 -6.63 36.75
C LEU A 400 35.84 -6.45 35.90
N SER A 401 35.16 -5.30 36.03
CA SER A 401 34.12 -4.90 35.07
C SER A 401 34.78 -4.68 33.72
N LEU A 402 34.17 -5.23 32.66
CA LEU A 402 34.68 -5.12 31.29
C LEU A 402 34.69 -3.67 30.76
N LEU A 403 34.06 -2.72 31.49
CA LEU A 403 33.77 -1.36 31.03
C LEU A 403 34.18 -0.23 32.00
N GLU A 404 35.15 -0.46 32.91
CA GLU A 404 35.72 0.63 33.74
C GLU A 404 37.02 1.22 33.16
N PRO A 405 37.32 2.51 33.44
CA PRO A 405 37.07 3.64 32.56
C PRO A 405 38.21 3.92 31.57
N GLY A 406 37.86 4.01 30.28
CA GLY A 406 38.77 4.39 29.20
C GLY A 406 38.41 3.84 27.81
N MET A 407 37.25 3.21 27.62
CA MET A 407 36.87 2.56 26.36
C MET A 407 35.55 3.11 25.80
N ASP A 408 35.53 3.36 24.49
CA ASP A 408 34.49 4.06 23.74
C ASP A 408 33.11 3.37 23.79
N SER A 409 32.04 4.17 23.74
CA SER A 409 30.64 3.73 23.69
C SER A 409 30.31 2.80 22.52
N LEU A 410 31.17 2.72 21.50
CA LEU A 410 31.04 1.84 20.34
C LEU A 410 31.29 0.36 20.69
N LEU A 411 32.29 0.06 21.52
CA LEU A 411 32.59 -1.33 21.92
C LEU A 411 31.54 -1.89 22.88
N GLU A 412 30.91 -1.03 23.70
CA GLU A 412 29.76 -1.40 24.56
C GLU A 412 28.55 -1.85 23.71
N VAL A 413 28.30 -1.18 22.58
CA VAL A 413 27.23 -1.52 21.64
C VAL A 413 27.55 -2.78 20.85
N GLU A 414 28.80 -2.94 20.39
CA GLU A 414 29.23 -4.14 19.67
C GLU A 414 29.18 -5.40 20.53
N LEU A 415 29.66 -5.31 21.78
CA LEU A 415 29.58 -6.42 22.73
C LEU A 415 28.12 -6.81 23.00
N ARG A 416 27.24 -5.83 23.17
CA ARG A 416 25.82 -6.06 23.39
C ARG A 416 25.16 -6.74 22.18
N HIS A 417 25.36 -6.21 20.98
CA HIS A 417 24.83 -6.82 19.76
C HIS A 417 25.37 -8.24 19.54
N LEU A 418 26.64 -8.51 19.88
CA LEU A 418 27.20 -9.87 19.76
C LEU A 418 26.55 -10.84 20.75
N LEU A 419 26.36 -10.45 22.03
CA LEU A 419 25.68 -11.29 23.02
C LEU A 419 24.20 -11.52 22.70
N GLU A 420 23.51 -10.48 22.21
CA GLU A 420 22.11 -10.54 21.79
C GLU A 420 21.92 -11.38 20.53
N ARG A 421 22.75 -11.18 19.50
CA ARG A 421 22.62 -11.86 18.19
C ARG A 421 23.13 -13.29 18.22
N ASP A 422 24.30 -13.53 18.80
CA ASP A 422 24.99 -14.80 18.66
C ASP A 422 24.71 -15.75 19.84
N TYR A 423 24.25 -15.25 20.99
CA TYR A 423 24.03 -16.07 22.20
C TYR A 423 22.63 -15.90 22.84
N ASP A 424 21.71 -15.12 22.27
CA ASP A 424 20.35 -14.87 22.80
C ASP A 424 20.33 -14.30 24.25
N LEU A 425 21.40 -13.60 24.65
CA LEU A 425 21.51 -13.01 25.98
C LEU A 425 21.07 -11.53 25.95
N MET A 426 19.85 -11.26 26.40
CA MET A 426 19.32 -9.90 26.56
C MET A 426 19.80 -9.29 27.88
N ILE A 427 20.89 -8.53 27.84
CA ILE A 427 21.45 -7.85 29.02
C ILE A 427 21.12 -6.35 28.94
N GLY A 428 20.54 -5.80 30.01
CA GLY A 428 20.18 -4.38 30.05
C GLY A 428 21.39 -3.44 30.05
N ILE A 429 21.22 -2.20 29.59
CA ILE A 429 22.31 -1.19 29.49
C ILE A 429 23.01 -0.95 30.84
N SER A 430 22.29 -0.98 31.96
CA SER A 430 22.89 -0.79 33.29
C SER A 430 23.64 -2.04 33.80
N GLU A 431 23.25 -3.22 33.31
CA GLU A 431 23.84 -4.51 33.68
C GLU A 431 25.10 -4.78 32.86
N MET A 432 25.10 -4.38 31.58
CA MET A 432 26.28 -4.43 30.70
C MET A 432 27.51 -3.78 31.34
N ARG A 433 27.35 -2.62 31.99
CA ARG A 433 28.45 -1.87 32.64
C ARG A 433 28.98 -2.50 33.91
N LYS A 434 28.25 -3.47 34.48
CA LYS A 434 28.64 -4.22 35.67
C LYS A 434 29.07 -5.64 35.32
N LEU A 435 29.02 -6.02 34.05
CA LEU A 435 29.30 -7.36 33.58
C LEU A 435 30.79 -7.66 33.77
N THR A 436 31.09 -8.71 34.54
CA THR A 436 32.46 -9.15 34.82
C THR A 436 32.81 -10.39 34.00
N VAL A 437 34.11 -10.69 33.89
CA VAL A 437 34.59 -11.94 33.26
C VAL A 437 34.03 -13.18 33.99
N LYS A 438 33.78 -13.07 35.30
CA LYS A 438 33.13 -14.11 36.10
C LYS A 438 31.67 -14.35 35.71
N ASP A 439 30.92 -13.29 35.37
CA ASP A 439 29.53 -13.42 34.94
C ASP A 439 29.44 -14.07 33.56
N LEU A 440 30.34 -13.72 32.64
CA LEU A 440 30.45 -14.38 31.32
C LEU A 440 30.76 -15.88 31.46
N ARG A 441 31.62 -16.28 32.41
CA ARG A 441 31.90 -17.71 32.69
C ARG A 441 30.68 -18.45 33.24
N LYS A 442 29.85 -17.79 34.04
CA LYS A 442 28.60 -18.40 34.56
C LYS A 442 27.59 -18.62 33.44
N LEU A 443 27.45 -17.63 32.55
CA LEU A 443 26.54 -17.69 31.40
C LEU A 443 26.93 -18.77 30.40
N GLU A 444 28.21 -19.14 30.33
CA GLU A 444 28.70 -20.25 29.50
C GLU A 444 28.53 -21.64 30.16
N GLY A 445 28.27 -21.69 31.47
CA GLY A 445 28.32 -22.93 32.27
C GLY A 445 27.01 -23.42 32.90
N SER A 446 25.91 -22.68 32.83
CA SER A 446 24.63 -23.11 33.42
C SER A 446 23.66 -23.68 32.37
N GLU A 447 23.65 -25.01 32.23
CA GLU A 447 22.47 -25.75 31.79
C GLU A 447 21.35 -25.59 32.84
N ALA A 448 20.11 -25.61 32.36
CA ALA A 448 18.87 -25.32 33.09
C ALA A 448 18.77 -25.92 34.50
N ASP A 449 18.37 -25.13 35.51
CA ASP A 449 17.44 -25.61 36.53
C ASP A 449 16.81 -24.52 37.43
N ASN A 450 15.66 -24.91 37.96
CA ASN A 450 14.63 -24.20 38.75
C ASN A 450 15.09 -23.49 40.03
N ILE A 451 14.41 -22.38 40.38
CA ILE A 451 14.28 -21.89 41.78
C ILE A 451 12.83 -21.43 42.04
N GLU A 452 12.08 -22.23 42.79
CA GLU A 452 10.95 -21.86 43.66
C GLU A 452 11.51 -21.04 44.87
N THR A 453 10.86 -20.12 45.60
CA THR A 453 9.54 -20.03 46.24
C THR A 453 9.41 -18.63 46.88
N SER A 454 8.20 -18.09 47.08
CA SER A 454 7.63 -17.95 48.44
C SER A 454 6.23 -17.31 48.41
N HIS A 455 5.33 -18.00 49.11
CA HIS A 455 3.94 -17.65 49.35
C HIS A 455 3.78 -16.44 50.28
N ASN A 456 2.71 -15.68 50.07
CA ASN A 456 1.83 -15.28 51.17
C ASN A 456 0.38 -15.44 50.71
N SER A 457 -0.32 -16.32 51.42
CA SER A 457 -1.77 -16.52 51.41
C SER A 457 -2.45 -15.44 52.26
N GLU A 458 -3.60 -14.95 51.80
CA GLU A 458 -4.86 -14.79 52.57
C GLU A 458 -5.79 -13.79 51.89
N ALA A 459 -6.95 -14.27 51.43
CA ALA A 459 -8.30 -13.75 51.72
C ALA A 459 -9.26 -14.27 50.63
N THR A 460 -9.98 -15.33 50.96
CA THR A 460 -11.26 -15.66 50.33
C THR A 460 -12.27 -14.60 50.77
N GLU A 461 -12.64 -13.69 49.88
CA GLU A 461 -13.84 -12.87 50.05
C GLU A 461 -14.95 -13.40 49.15
N ASP A 462 -16.08 -13.71 49.79
CA ASP A 462 -17.33 -14.14 49.19
C ASP A 462 -17.78 -13.20 48.07
N ILE A 463 -18.12 -13.76 46.91
CA ILE A 463 -18.72 -13.03 45.79
C ILE A 463 -20.11 -12.53 46.25
N PRO A 464 -20.37 -11.22 46.32
CA PRO A 464 -21.69 -10.72 46.70
C PRO A 464 -22.72 -11.08 45.62
N ASN A 465 -23.94 -11.40 46.06
CA ASN A 465 -25.13 -11.53 45.21
C ASN A 465 -25.16 -10.44 44.14
N ILE A 466 -24.90 -10.81 42.90
CA ILE A 466 -25.01 -9.92 41.75
C ILE A 466 -26.49 -9.65 41.53
N ASN A 467 -26.93 -8.41 41.74
CA ASN A 467 -28.24 -7.95 41.27
C ASN A 467 -28.26 -8.05 39.74
N VAL A 468 -28.86 -9.12 39.23
CA VAL A 468 -28.97 -9.38 37.79
C VAL A 468 -29.94 -8.37 37.19
N LEU A 469 -29.45 -7.51 36.29
CA LEU A 469 -30.28 -6.58 35.54
C LEU A 469 -31.02 -7.32 34.42
N ASN A 470 -32.28 -6.96 34.19
CA ASN A 470 -33.00 -7.45 33.02
C ASN A 470 -32.45 -6.79 31.75
N ILE A 471 -32.40 -7.52 30.63
CA ILE A 471 -31.93 -7.00 29.32
C ILE A 471 -32.66 -5.70 28.90
N GLU A 472 -33.90 -5.50 29.38
CA GLU A 472 -34.72 -4.32 29.10
C GLU A 472 -34.30 -3.07 29.90
N GLU A 473 -33.46 -3.22 30.92
CA GLU A 473 -32.94 -2.13 31.77
C GLU A 473 -31.60 -1.57 31.25
N VAL A 474 -30.98 -2.20 30.25
CA VAL A 474 -29.73 -1.72 29.62
C VAL A 474 -30.04 -0.50 28.72
N PRO A 475 -29.35 0.65 28.89
CA PRO A 475 -29.60 1.86 28.10
C PRO A 475 -29.44 1.61 26.59
N LEU A 476 -30.42 2.01 25.79
CA LEU A 476 -30.38 1.90 24.33
C LEU A 476 -29.77 3.17 23.71
N LEU A 477 -28.65 3.00 23.02
CA LEU A 477 -27.93 4.08 22.35
C LEU A 477 -28.42 4.23 20.90
N PHE A 478 -29.33 5.18 20.66
CA PHE A 478 -29.89 5.44 19.33
C PHE A 478 -29.07 6.40 18.46
N ASN A 479 -28.22 7.25 19.05
CA ASN A 479 -27.63 8.40 18.36
C ASN A 479 -26.11 8.26 18.17
N THR A 480 -25.68 8.13 16.91
CA THR A 480 -24.28 8.14 16.45
C THR A 480 -23.61 9.52 16.58
N GLN A 481 -24.39 10.58 16.82
CA GLN A 481 -23.92 11.98 16.81
C GLN A 481 -23.87 12.65 18.18
N ASP A 482 -24.07 11.93 19.29
CA ASP A 482 -23.91 12.53 20.61
C ASP A 482 -22.41 12.73 20.95
N LYS A 483 -21.80 13.73 20.29
CA LYS A 483 -20.44 14.22 20.54
C LYS A 483 -20.39 15.09 21.82
N SER A 484 -21.34 14.95 22.75
CA SER A 484 -21.35 15.76 23.96
C SER A 484 -20.38 15.27 25.03
N GLN A 485 -19.97 14.00 24.99
CA GLN A 485 -19.13 13.35 26.00
C GLN A 485 -18.01 12.53 25.35
N LEU A 486 -16.76 12.81 25.73
CA LEU A 486 -15.57 12.07 25.27
C LEU A 486 -15.37 10.75 26.02
N ILE A 487 -15.88 10.68 27.25
CA ILE A 487 -15.77 9.53 28.14
C ILE A 487 -17.20 9.03 28.40
N PRO A 488 -17.50 7.76 28.09
CA PRO A 488 -18.82 7.20 28.32
C PRO A 488 -19.07 6.97 29.80
N LYS A 489 -20.35 7.07 30.20
CA LYS A 489 -20.78 6.82 31.59
C LYS A 489 -21.09 5.35 31.85
N ASP A 490 -21.77 4.71 30.90
CA ASP A 490 -22.23 3.34 31.03
C ASP A 490 -21.27 2.37 30.33
N THR A 491 -20.79 1.36 31.06
CA THR A 491 -19.90 0.33 30.52
C THR A 491 -20.57 -0.53 29.47
N ILE A 492 -21.85 -0.89 29.65
CA ILE A 492 -22.61 -1.67 28.67
C ILE A 492 -23.82 -0.86 28.22
N VAL A 493 -23.95 -0.75 26.90
CA VAL A 493 -25.10 -0.13 26.23
C VAL A 493 -25.65 -1.07 25.19
N ARG A 494 -26.94 -0.98 24.92
CA ARG A 494 -27.58 -1.70 23.83
C ARG A 494 -27.46 -0.89 22.55
N LEU A 495 -27.12 -1.53 21.44
CA LEU A 495 -26.86 -0.85 20.16
C LEU A 495 -27.98 -1.03 19.12
N ASN A 496 -28.85 -2.03 19.31
CA ASN A 496 -30.00 -2.26 18.43
C ASN A 496 -31.27 -2.70 19.19
N THR A 497 -32.39 -2.71 18.48
CA THR A 497 -33.71 -3.03 19.05
C THR A 497 -34.05 -4.53 19.00
N VAL A 498 -33.18 -5.36 18.40
CA VAL A 498 -33.40 -6.80 18.22
C VAL A 498 -33.35 -7.51 19.58
N LYS A 499 -34.35 -8.36 19.86
CA LYS A 499 -34.52 -9.04 21.18
C LYS A 499 -34.21 -10.54 21.18
N SER A 500 -34.14 -11.19 20.00
CA SER A 500 -34.02 -12.64 19.87
C SER A 500 -32.78 -13.03 19.07
N GLY A 501 -32.08 -14.08 19.49
CA GLY A 501 -30.84 -14.54 18.88
C GLY A 501 -29.72 -14.65 19.90
N ILE A 502 -28.55 -15.10 19.46
CA ILE A 502 -27.36 -15.18 20.31
C ILE A 502 -26.77 -13.78 20.41
N PRO A 503 -26.64 -13.20 21.62
CA PRO A 503 -26.23 -11.81 21.77
C PRO A 503 -24.78 -11.62 21.35
N LEU A 504 -24.55 -10.57 20.55
CA LEU A 504 -23.24 -10.14 20.09
C LEU A 504 -22.74 -8.97 20.96
N PHE A 505 -21.60 -9.13 21.61
CA PHE A 505 -20.93 -8.08 22.36
C PHE A 505 -19.83 -7.44 21.51
N MET A 506 -19.99 -6.17 21.16
CA MET A 506 -19.03 -5.38 20.40
C MET A 506 -18.15 -4.55 21.34
N ILE A 507 -16.84 -4.78 21.32
CA ILE A 507 -15.87 -4.06 22.14
C ILE A 507 -15.38 -2.81 21.42
N HIS A 508 -15.34 -1.69 22.15
CA HIS A 508 -14.96 -0.39 21.64
C HIS A 508 -13.56 -0.36 20.95
N PRO A 509 -13.36 0.55 19.98
CA PRO A 509 -12.05 0.92 19.44
C PRO A 509 -11.28 1.84 20.41
N ILE A 510 -10.07 2.28 20.05
CA ILE A 510 -9.13 2.91 20.97
C ILE A 510 -9.68 4.19 21.65
N GLU A 511 -10.65 4.85 21.04
CA GLU A 511 -11.50 5.93 21.55
C GLU A 511 -12.06 5.61 22.94
N GLY A 512 -12.49 4.38 23.16
CA GLY A 512 -13.22 3.98 24.36
C GLY A 512 -14.74 3.98 24.22
N THR A 513 -15.29 4.39 23.07
CA THR A 513 -16.74 4.52 22.86
C THR A 513 -17.21 3.67 21.69
N VAL A 514 -18.43 3.16 21.76
CA VAL A 514 -19.03 2.32 20.69
C VAL A 514 -19.92 3.11 19.73
N GLY A 515 -19.96 4.45 19.85
CA GLY A 515 -20.89 5.30 19.10
C GLY A 515 -20.77 5.15 17.57
N MET A 516 -19.55 4.92 17.05
CA MET A 516 -19.35 4.69 15.61
C MET A 516 -19.84 3.32 15.14
N LEU A 517 -20.00 2.36 16.05
CA LEU A 517 -20.52 1.01 15.75
C LEU A 517 -22.05 0.96 15.74
N CYS A 518 -22.74 2.01 16.20
CA CYS A 518 -24.20 2.06 16.23
C CYS A 518 -24.82 1.87 14.84
N SER A 519 -24.27 2.50 13.80
CA SER A 519 -24.78 2.38 12.43
C SER A 519 -24.75 0.94 11.94
N LEU A 520 -23.62 0.25 12.16
CA LEU A 520 -23.46 -1.17 11.85
C LEU A 520 -24.40 -2.04 12.69
N ALA A 521 -24.48 -1.80 13.99
CA ALA A 521 -25.30 -2.59 14.91
C ALA A 521 -26.79 -2.57 14.55
N GLN A 522 -27.29 -1.47 13.99
CA GLN A 522 -28.67 -1.36 13.52
C GLN A 522 -28.99 -2.26 12.32
N LEU A 523 -27.97 -2.68 11.55
CA LEU A 523 -28.12 -3.58 10.41
C LEU A 523 -28.06 -5.07 10.81
N ILE A 524 -27.59 -5.38 12.01
CA ILE A 524 -27.39 -6.75 12.50
C ILE A 524 -28.71 -7.35 13.02
N SER A 525 -29.02 -8.59 12.64
CA SER A 525 -30.29 -9.26 12.94
C SER A 525 -30.33 -10.05 14.25
N VAL A 526 -29.30 -9.93 15.10
CA VAL A 526 -29.23 -10.50 16.47
C VAL A 526 -29.10 -9.39 17.51
N PRO A 527 -29.34 -9.62 18.81
CA PRO A 527 -29.19 -8.59 19.83
C PRO A 527 -27.74 -8.12 19.95
N VAL A 528 -27.49 -6.82 19.85
CA VAL A 528 -26.14 -6.25 19.92
C VAL A 528 -25.96 -5.36 21.15
N PHE A 529 -24.92 -5.65 21.93
CA PHE A 529 -24.49 -4.87 23.09
C PHE A 529 -23.10 -4.31 22.85
N GLY A 530 -22.91 -3.02 23.11
CA GLY A 530 -21.62 -2.35 23.04
C GLY A 530 -20.98 -2.27 24.41
N ILE A 531 -19.69 -2.61 24.49
CA ILE A 531 -18.88 -2.46 25.71
C ILE A 531 -17.97 -1.25 25.56
N GLN A 532 -18.07 -0.32 26.50
CA GLN A 532 -17.41 0.97 26.51
C GLN A 532 -16.35 1.05 27.63
N TYR A 533 -15.34 1.89 27.41
CA TYR A 533 -14.28 2.17 28.38
C TYR A 533 -14.64 3.41 29.21
N THR A 534 -15.14 3.20 30.41
CA THR A 534 -15.50 4.29 31.33
C THR A 534 -14.29 4.72 32.17
N ALA A 535 -14.43 5.80 32.93
CA ALA A 535 -13.38 6.27 33.85
C ALA A 535 -13.07 5.29 35.01
N GLU A 536 -13.93 4.29 35.23
CA GLU A 536 -13.75 3.27 36.28
C GLU A 536 -13.01 2.02 35.77
N ALA A 537 -12.71 1.94 34.48
CA ALA A 537 -12.05 0.79 33.89
C ALA A 537 -10.58 0.70 34.35
N PRO A 538 -10.04 -0.51 34.60
CA PRO A 538 -8.65 -0.70 34.99
C PRO A 538 -7.66 -0.13 33.98
N GLU A 539 -6.55 0.48 34.44
CA GLU A 539 -5.56 1.14 33.56
C GLU A 539 -4.24 0.37 33.42
N ASP A 540 -4.13 -0.80 34.05
CA ASP A 540 -2.87 -1.52 34.21
C ASP A 540 -2.51 -2.43 33.03
N SER A 541 -3.46 -3.27 32.60
CA SER A 541 -3.22 -4.27 31.55
C SER A 541 -4.51 -4.69 30.82
N ILE A 542 -4.35 -5.21 29.60
CA ILE A 542 -5.47 -5.74 28.79
C ILE A 542 -6.19 -6.88 29.53
N GLU A 543 -5.46 -7.71 30.26
CA GLU A 543 -6.00 -8.83 31.04
C GLU A 543 -6.97 -8.37 32.14
N GLN A 544 -6.63 -7.30 32.85
CA GLN A 544 -7.51 -6.74 33.89
C GLN A 544 -8.75 -6.09 33.30
N VAL A 545 -8.62 -5.39 32.17
CA VAL A 545 -9.76 -4.79 31.48
C VAL A 545 -10.71 -5.88 30.96
N ALA A 546 -10.18 -6.96 30.38
CA ALA A 546 -10.97 -8.11 29.93
C ALA A 546 -11.76 -8.76 31.09
N ALA A 547 -11.10 -8.98 32.24
CA ALA A 547 -11.78 -9.49 33.43
C ALA A 547 -12.87 -8.54 33.95
N TRP A 548 -12.61 -7.23 33.89
CA TRP A 548 -13.58 -6.21 34.26
C TRP A 548 -14.80 -6.18 33.31
N TYR A 549 -14.62 -6.42 32.01
CA TYR A 549 -15.74 -6.59 31.09
C TYR A 549 -16.56 -7.84 31.37
N TRP A 550 -15.92 -8.97 31.67
CA TRP A 550 -16.65 -10.16 32.06
C TRP A 550 -17.53 -9.93 33.28
N MET A 551 -17.00 -9.23 34.30
CA MET A 551 -17.78 -8.84 35.48
C MET A 551 -19.03 -8.02 35.10
N HIS A 552 -18.96 -7.17 34.08
CA HIS A 552 -20.12 -6.40 33.62
C HIS A 552 -21.09 -7.23 32.77
N ILE A 553 -20.59 -8.12 31.91
CA ILE A 553 -21.44 -9.02 31.13
C ILE A 553 -22.25 -9.93 32.06
N GLN A 554 -21.62 -10.47 33.11
CA GLN A 554 -22.27 -11.35 34.09
C GLN A 554 -23.34 -10.65 34.94
N LYS A 555 -23.34 -9.31 35.02
CA LYS A 555 -24.41 -8.53 35.67
C LYS A 555 -25.70 -8.50 34.83
N ILE A 556 -25.63 -8.85 33.55
CA ILE A 556 -26.77 -8.85 32.63
C ILE A 556 -27.20 -10.30 32.42
N ASN A 557 -28.51 -10.56 32.49
CA ASN A 557 -29.06 -11.88 32.17
C ASN A 557 -29.03 -12.18 30.66
N VAL A 558 -27.84 -12.32 30.09
CA VAL A 558 -27.64 -12.85 28.74
C VAL A 558 -27.56 -14.38 28.84
N GLY A 559 -28.17 -15.09 27.89
CA GLY A 559 -28.19 -16.56 27.91
C GLY A 559 -26.79 -17.18 27.95
N ASN A 560 -26.71 -18.50 28.09
CA ASN A 560 -25.44 -19.21 28.30
C ASN A 560 -24.45 -19.14 27.13
N ARG A 561 -24.86 -18.64 25.97
CA ARG A 561 -24.07 -18.55 24.74
C ARG A 561 -24.04 -17.12 24.25
N ILE A 562 -22.86 -16.63 23.90
CA ILE A 562 -22.66 -15.26 23.41
C ILE A 562 -21.68 -15.24 22.23
N CYS A 563 -21.67 -14.17 21.45
CA CYS A 563 -20.63 -13.90 20.46
C CYS A 563 -19.83 -12.65 20.87
N LEU A 564 -18.54 -12.61 20.56
CA LEU A 564 -17.68 -11.46 20.84
C LEU A 564 -17.16 -10.87 19.52
N ALA A 565 -17.21 -9.55 19.38
CA ALA A 565 -16.63 -8.82 18.24
C ALA A 565 -15.74 -7.67 18.72
N GLY A 566 -14.50 -7.63 18.24
CA GLY A 566 -13.52 -6.62 18.62
C GLY A 566 -13.12 -5.78 17.42
N TYR A 567 -13.46 -4.49 17.43
CA TYR A 567 -13.08 -3.55 16.37
C TYR A 567 -11.79 -2.81 16.71
N SER A 568 -10.80 -2.86 15.81
CA SER A 568 -9.52 -2.18 15.98
C SER A 568 -8.84 -2.57 17.31
N PHE A 569 -8.64 -1.63 18.24
CA PHE A 569 -8.15 -1.89 19.60
C PHE A 569 -8.95 -2.96 20.36
N GLY A 570 -10.28 -3.01 20.15
CA GLY A 570 -11.16 -3.99 20.78
C GLY A 570 -10.81 -5.43 20.42
N SER A 571 -10.06 -5.67 19.33
CA SER A 571 -9.57 -7.00 18.95
C SER A 571 -8.64 -7.59 20.01
N ALA A 572 -7.76 -6.80 20.65
CA ALA A 572 -6.88 -7.32 21.71
C ALA A 572 -7.67 -7.72 22.96
N LEU A 573 -8.70 -6.95 23.30
CA LEU A 573 -9.58 -7.21 24.44
C LEU A 573 -10.45 -8.46 24.20
N VAL A 574 -11.03 -8.61 23.00
CA VAL A 574 -11.78 -9.82 22.64
C VAL A 574 -10.89 -11.06 22.66
N PHE A 575 -9.67 -10.95 22.15
CA PHE A 575 -8.70 -12.04 22.18
C PHE A 575 -8.44 -12.51 23.62
N GLU A 576 -8.17 -11.56 24.52
CA GLU A 576 -7.92 -11.86 25.93
C GLU A 576 -9.16 -12.39 26.64
N MET A 577 -10.35 -11.82 26.39
CA MET A 577 -11.61 -12.32 26.95
C MET A 577 -11.88 -13.76 26.53
N ALA A 578 -11.61 -14.11 25.27
CA ALA A 578 -11.76 -15.46 24.76
C ALA A 578 -10.77 -16.44 25.42
N LEU A 579 -9.50 -16.04 25.60
CA LEU A 579 -8.52 -16.83 26.37
C LEU A 579 -8.98 -17.08 27.81
N GLN A 580 -9.53 -16.07 28.48
CA GLN A 580 -10.05 -16.22 29.84
C GLN A 580 -11.25 -17.20 29.88
N ALA A 581 -12.16 -17.11 28.91
CA ALA A 581 -13.28 -18.04 28.75
C ALA A 581 -12.84 -19.50 28.50
N GLU A 582 -11.85 -19.73 27.64
CA GLU A 582 -11.29 -21.07 27.41
C GLU A 582 -10.63 -21.66 28.64
N ASN A 583 -9.90 -20.84 29.41
CA ASN A 583 -9.20 -21.28 30.61
C ASN A 583 -10.14 -21.51 31.80
N GLN A 584 -11.30 -20.85 31.83
CA GLN A 584 -12.26 -20.90 32.93
C GLN A 584 -13.70 -21.14 32.40
N PRO A 585 -13.97 -22.31 31.78
CA PRO A 585 -15.21 -22.57 31.03
C PRO A 585 -16.48 -22.58 31.90
N HIS A 586 -16.34 -22.73 33.22
CA HIS A 586 -17.47 -22.68 34.16
C HIS A 586 -17.70 -21.29 34.75
N GLN A 587 -16.78 -20.35 34.54
CA GLN A 587 -16.85 -19.00 35.09
C GLN A 587 -17.57 -18.04 34.13
N TYR A 588 -17.42 -18.23 32.82
CA TYR A 588 -17.94 -17.31 31.80
C TYR A 588 -18.95 -18.00 30.86
N PRO A 589 -19.87 -17.26 30.24
CA PRO A 589 -20.72 -17.79 29.17
C PRO A 589 -19.91 -18.41 28.04
N GLU A 590 -20.49 -19.40 27.36
CA GLU A 590 -19.87 -20.02 26.20
C GLU A 590 -19.77 -19.00 25.05
N VAL A 591 -18.54 -18.60 24.71
CA VAL A 591 -18.28 -17.73 23.56
C VAL A 591 -18.41 -18.56 22.30
N GLN A 592 -19.48 -18.45 21.53
CA GLN A 592 -19.70 -19.26 20.32
C GLN A 592 -18.82 -18.82 19.14
N ASN A 593 -18.88 -17.55 18.76
CA ASN A 593 -18.12 -16.98 17.65
C ASN A 593 -17.26 -15.81 18.15
N ILE A 594 -16.05 -15.70 17.60
CA ILE A 594 -15.08 -14.64 17.88
C ILE A 594 -14.80 -13.90 16.59
N PHE A 595 -15.20 -12.63 16.52
CA PHE A 595 -15.02 -11.78 15.35
C PHE A 595 -13.95 -10.71 15.61
N PHE A 596 -12.95 -10.65 14.74
CA PHE A 596 -11.97 -9.57 14.70
C PHE A 596 -12.31 -8.63 13.55
N LEU A 597 -12.67 -7.39 13.85
CA LEU A 597 -13.03 -6.38 12.85
C LEU A 597 -11.83 -5.47 12.60
N ASP A 598 -11.14 -5.72 11.50
CA ASP A 598 -9.94 -5.00 11.04
C ASP A 598 -8.90 -4.73 12.16
N GLY A 599 -8.59 -5.75 12.96
CA GLY A 599 -7.66 -5.67 14.09
C GLY A 599 -7.15 -7.03 14.58
N SER A 600 -5.99 -7.03 15.25
CA SER A 600 -5.44 -8.19 15.98
C SER A 600 -4.44 -7.71 17.05
N PRO A 601 -4.12 -8.51 18.09
CA PRO A 601 -3.07 -8.15 19.05
C PRO A 601 -1.73 -7.79 18.38
N ALA A 602 -1.31 -8.58 17.38
CA ALA A 602 -0.06 -8.36 16.65
C ALA A 602 -0.09 -7.08 15.80
N LEU A 603 -1.19 -6.82 15.08
CA LEU A 603 -1.34 -5.60 14.27
C LEU A 603 -1.26 -4.34 15.13
N LEU A 604 -1.91 -4.36 16.30
CA LEU A 604 -1.92 -3.23 17.21
C LEU A 604 -0.53 -2.99 17.85
N ARG A 605 0.24 -4.04 18.14
CA ARG A 605 1.65 -3.91 18.56
C ARG A 605 2.49 -3.22 17.49
N VAL A 606 2.40 -3.64 16.23
CA VAL A 606 3.14 -2.99 15.14
C VAL A 606 2.71 -1.52 14.96
N TYR A 607 1.41 -1.24 15.05
CA TYR A 607 0.91 0.13 14.93
C TYR A 607 1.42 1.04 16.06
N SER A 608 1.50 0.51 17.28
CA SER A 608 1.93 1.26 18.46
C SER A 608 3.44 1.53 18.51
N GLN A 609 4.27 0.78 17.77
CA GLN A 609 5.71 1.07 17.60
C GLN A 609 5.99 2.44 16.96
N LYS A 610 5.03 3.01 16.21
CA LYS A 610 5.15 4.38 15.65
C LYS A 610 5.32 5.46 16.73
N TYR A 611 4.99 5.15 17.98
CA TYR A 611 5.10 6.05 19.12
C TYR A 611 6.38 5.84 19.95
N ASN A 612 7.39 5.12 19.44
CA ASN A 612 8.67 4.83 20.12
C ASN A 612 9.60 6.05 20.31
N SER A 613 9.24 7.22 19.77
CA SER A 613 9.95 8.47 20.07
C SER A 613 9.96 8.78 21.58
N SER A 614 10.94 9.54 22.07
CA SER A 614 11.02 9.94 23.48
C SER A 614 10.70 11.43 23.69
N GLY A 615 10.28 11.78 24.90
CA GLY A 615 10.06 13.18 25.32
C GLY A 615 8.83 13.86 24.69
N VAL A 616 8.93 15.18 24.49
CA VAL A 616 7.82 16.05 24.05
C VAL A 616 7.26 15.65 22.68
N LYS A 617 8.10 15.12 21.79
CA LYS A 617 7.69 14.67 20.46
C LYS A 617 6.68 13.51 20.54
N ARG A 618 6.90 12.55 21.45
CA ARG A 618 5.98 11.44 21.71
C ARG A 618 4.62 11.93 22.18
N GLU A 619 4.61 12.86 23.13
CA GLU A 619 3.37 13.44 23.65
C GLU A 619 2.56 14.12 22.54
N ILE A 620 3.22 14.88 21.66
CA ILE A 620 2.58 15.57 20.53
C ILE A 620 2.06 14.58 19.50
N ASP A 621 2.82 13.52 19.18
CA ASP A 621 2.39 12.51 18.22
C ASP A 621 1.18 11.72 18.74
N ILE A 622 1.13 11.40 20.03
CA ILE A 622 -0.01 10.73 20.67
C ILE A 622 -1.22 11.68 20.74
N LEU A 623 -1.02 12.95 21.12
CA LEU A 623 -2.08 13.96 21.19
C LEU A 623 -2.68 14.24 19.81
N PHE A 624 -1.84 14.35 18.79
CA PHE A 624 -2.29 14.48 17.41
C PHE A 624 -3.12 13.28 16.97
N SER A 625 -2.66 12.06 17.28
CA SER A 625 -3.36 10.83 16.92
C SER A 625 -4.71 10.73 17.61
N PHE A 626 -4.79 11.10 18.89
CA PHE A 626 -6.04 11.20 19.62
C PHE A 626 -7.04 12.14 18.92
N VAL A 627 -6.60 13.31 18.47
CA VAL A 627 -7.45 14.26 17.73
C VAL A 627 -7.95 13.70 16.39
N MET A 628 -7.08 13.01 15.64
CA MET A 628 -7.46 12.39 14.36
C MET A 628 -8.47 11.25 14.53
N VAL A 629 -8.37 10.54 15.65
CA VAL A 629 -9.26 9.45 16.05
C VAL A 629 -10.64 10.01 16.43
N LEU A 630 -10.72 11.21 17.03
CA LEU A 630 -11.98 11.93 17.25
C LEU A 630 -12.69 12.41 15.97
N GLY A 631 -12.13 12.13 14.78
CA GLY A 631 -12.74 12.48 13.50
C GLY A 631 -12.66 13.98 13.17
N VAL A 632 -11.66 14.68 13.72
CA VAL A 632 -11.39 16.08 13.42
C VAL A 632 -10.21 16.18 12.45
N GLU A 633 -10.45 16.69 11.26
CA GLU A 633 -9.40 16.92 10.26
C GLU A 633 -8.69 18.25 10.52
N LEU A 634 -7.45 18.17 11.00
CA LEU A 634 -6.55 19.32 11.16
C LEU A 634 -5.36 19.19 10.21
N ASN A 635 -4.80 20.34 9.79
CA ASN A 635 -3.54 20.34 9.05
C ASN A 635 -2.40 19.82 9.94
N THR A 636 -1.88 18.63 9.60
CA THR A 636 -0.89 17.90 10.41
C THR A 636 0.36 18.71 10.72
N LEU A 637 0.97 19.35 9.72
CA LEU A 637 2.23 20.07 9.88
C LEU A 637 2.03 21.30 10.77
N LYS A 638 1.04 22.13 10.42
CA LYS A 638 0.77 23.37 11.15
C LYS A 638 0.38 23.11 12.61
N PHE A 639 -0.43 22.07 12.85
CA PHE A 639 -0.87 21.76 14.21
C PHE A 639 0.28 21.20 15.06
N LYS A 640 1.13 20.32 14.51
CA LYS A 640 2.31 19.83 15.24
C LYS A 640 3.33 20.93 15.52
N GLU A 641 3.57 21.85 14.58
CA GLU A 641 4.43 23.02 14.80
C GLU A 641 3.92 23.92 15.92
N GLU A 642 2.62 24.20 15.95
CA GLU A 642 1.97 24.98 17.00
C GLU A 642 2.13 24.30 18.37
N LEU A 643 1.90 22.99 18.46
CA LEU A 643 2.10 22.24 19.70
C LEU A 643 3.57 22.17 20.15
N MET A 644 4.51 22.08 19.21
CA MET A 644 5.96 22.11 19.48
C MET A 644 6.42 23.47 20.03
N SER A 645 5.76 24.56 19.66
CA SER A 645 6.08 25.91 20.15
C SER A 645 5.66 26.17 21.61
N LEU A 646 4.83 25.29 22.19
CA LEU A 646 4.30 25.43 23.54
C LEU A 646 5.19 24.76 24.57
N SER A 647 5.41 25.45 25.70
CA SER A 647 6.42 25.09 26.70
C SER A 647 5.97 23.98 27.65
N SER A 648 4.65 23.80 27.84
CA SER A 648 4.10 22.84 28.80
C SER A 648 2.99 21.95 28.22
N ARG A 649 2.84 20.76 28.81
CA ARG A 649 1.74 19.82 28.51
C ARG A 649 0.38 20.48 28.71
N THR A 650 0.22 21.25 29.78
CA THR A 650 -1.01 21.98 30.10
C THR A 650 -1.37 23.00 29.01
N GLU A 651 -0.39 23.71 28.45
CA GLU A 651 -0.61 24.64 27.32
C GLU A 651 -1.04 23.91 26.05
N ARG A 652 -0.39 22.79 25.73
CA ARG A 652 -0.74 21.95 24.56
C ARG A 652 -2.18 21.42 24.64
N ILE A 653 -2.59 20.96 25.82
CA ILE A 653 -3.95 20.47 26.07
C ILE A 653 -4.97 21.61 26.00
N LYS A 654 -4.68 22.79 26.58
CA LYS A 654 -5.55 23.97 26.46
C LYS A 654 -5.71 24.44 25.01
N CYS A 655 -4.61 24.49 24.24
CA CYS A 655 -4.62 24.82 22.82
C CYS A 655 -5.49 23.83 22.03
N THR A 656 -5.30 22.52 22.26
CA THR A 656 -6.06 21.47 21.61
C THR A 656 -7.55 21.53 21.97
N ALA A 657 -7.88 21.70 23.24
CA ALA A 657 -9.26 21.84 23.71
C ALA A 657 -9.95 23.05 23.07
N HIS A 658 -9.23 24.17 22.93
CA HIS A 658 -9.76 25.36 22.25
C HIS A 658 -10.13 25.08 20.79
N LYS A 659 -9.31 24.33 20.04
CA LYS A 659 -9.62 23.95 18.65
C LYS A 659 -10.80 22.97 18.57
N LEU A 660 -10.91 22.06 19.53
CA LEU A 660 -11.98 21.06 19.56
C LEU A 660 -13.34 21.60 20.01
N LYS A 661 -13.41 22.78 20.66
CA LYS A 661 -14.67 23.44 21.04
C LYS A 661 -15.63 23.67 19.87
N ALA A 662 -15.11 23.82 18.65
CA ALA A 662 -15.93 23.95 17.45
C ALA A 662 -16.72 22.68 17.10
N PHE A 663 -16.26 21.51 17.58
CA PHE A 663 -16.82 20.19 17.24
C PHE A 663 -17.52 19.53 18.44
N TYR A 664 -17.16 19.90 19.66
CA TYR A 664 -17.65 19.30 20.92
C TYR A 664 -18.20 20.39 21.86
N ARG A 665 -19.52 20.37 22.10
CA ARG A 665 -20.23 21.43 22.86
C ARG A 665 -19.73 21.62 24.30
N ASN A 666 -19.30 20.55 24.96
CA ASN A 666 -18.87 20.55 26.37
C ASN A 666 -17.34 20.37 26.52
N MET A 667 -16.56 20.79 25.52
CA MET A 667 -15.10 20.62 25.53
C MET A 667 -14.42 21.57 26.51
N THR A 668 -13.86 21.01 27.59
CA THR A 668 -13.00 21.70 28.55
C THR A 668 -11.58 21.12 28.47
N ALA A 669 -10.59 21.89 28.94
CA ALA A 669 -9.21 21.38 29.02
C ALA A 669 -9.10 20.19 29.98
N GLU A 670 -9.91 20.17 31.03
CA GLU A 670 -9.97 19.07 32.01
C GLU A 670 -10.55 17.80 31.41
N ASN A 671 -11.70 17.88 30.72
CA ASN A 671 -12.31 16.72 30.07
C ASN A 671 -11.41 16.17 28.96
N LEU A 672 -10.73 17.05 28.20
CA LEU A 672 -9.77 16.63 27.19
C LEU A 672 -8.55 15.95 27.83
N GLN A 673 -8.03 16.50 28.93
CA GLN A 673 -6.90 15.93 29.66
C GLN A 673 -7.23 14.51 30.12
N THR A 674 -8.36 14.30 30.79
CA THR A 674 -8.78 12.97 31.25
C THR A 674 -8.95 12.00 30.08
N ALA A 675 -9.64 12.40 29.01
CA ALA A 675 -9.82 11.52 27.85
C ALA A 675 -8.51 11.17 27.15
N PHE A 676 -7.58 12.14 27.08
CA PHE A 676 -6.24 11.94 26.55
C PHE A 676 -5.39 11.01 27.41
N ASP A 677 -5.46 11.15 28.74
CA ASP A 677 -4.76 10.26 29.67
C ASP A 677 -5.24 8.81 29.53
N LEU A 678 -6.56 8.59 29.48
CA LEU A 678 -7.13 7.26 29.23
C LEU A 678 -6.72 6.70 27.86
N PHE A 679 -6.69 7.53 26.82
CA PHE A 679 -6.18 7.13 25.50
C PHE A 679 -4.70 6.72 25.55
N HIS A 680 -3.88 7.49 26.27
CA HIS A 680 -2.47 7.18 26.46
C HIS A 680 -2.27 5.87 27.23
N LYS A 681 -3.04 5.63 28.29
CA LYS A 681 -3.02 4.36 29.06
C LYS A 681 -3.38 3.16 28.20
N LYS A 682 -4.42 3.26 27.38
CA LYS A 682 -4.78 2.22 26.39
C LYS A 682 -3.63 1.91 25.42
N LEU A 683 -2.94 2.95 24.92
CA LEU A 683 -1.74 2.75 24.10
C LEU A 683 -0.59 2.07 24.86
N GLU A 684 -0.38 2.37 26.13
CA GLU A 684 0.66 1.70 26.93
C GLU A 684 0.33 0.24 27.20
N MET A 685 -0.94 -0.07 27.48
CA MET A 685 -1.40 -1.44 27.69
C MET A 685 -1.16 -2.31 26.45
N ILE A 686 -1.47 -1.81 25.25
CA ILE A 686 -1.29 -2.59 24.03
C ILE A 686 0.18 -2.79 23.63
N ILE A 687 1.06 -1.83 23.93
CA ILE A 687 2.51 -1.97 23.72
C ILE A 687 3.08 -3.10 24.60
N LYS A 688 2.57 -3.25 25.82
CA LYS A 688 3.01 -4.27 26.78
C LYS A 688 2.33 -5.62 26.59
N TYR A 689 1.17 -5.65 25.92
CA TYR A 689 0.35 -6.84 25.82
C TYR A 689 0.91 -7.87 24.83
N SER A 690 1.23 -9.05 25.35
CA SER A 690 1.51 -10.24 24.56
C SER A 690 0.68 -11.40 25.10
N PRO A 691 -0.12 -12.08 24.26
CA PRO A 691 -0.85 -13.26 24.68
C PRO A 691 0.08 -14.27 25.35
N LYS A 692 -0.29 -14.72 26.56
CA LYS A 692 0.51 -15.70 27.32
C LYS A 692 0.29 -17.15 26.86
N ARG A 693 -0.80 -17.38 26.14
CA ARG A 693 -1.24 -18.69 25.63
C ARG A 693 -1.83 -18.50 24.25
N LYS A 694 -1.87 -19.61 23.51
CA LYS A 694 -2.53 -19.64 22.21
C LYS A 694 -4.01 -19.97 22.34
N LEU A 695 -4.84 -19.21 21.62
CA LEU A 695 -6.29 -19.41 21.57
C LEU A 695 -6.62 -20.66 20.74
N GLN A 696 -7.41 -21.58 21.30
CA GLN A 696 -7.71 -22.87 20.65
C GLN A 696 -8.97 -22.82 19.78
N LYS A 697 -9.88 -21.89 20.06
CA LYS A 697 -11.16 -21.74 19.35
C LYS A 697 -10.98 -21.09 17.99
N ASP A 698 -11.83 -21.50 17.05
CA ASP A 698 -11.92 -20.92 15.72
C ASP A 698 -12.30 -19.44 15.79
N VAL A 699 -11.68 -18.65 14.91
CA VAL A 699 -11.84 -17.19 14.87
C VAL A 699 -12.17 -16.71 13.46
N ILE A 700 -12.94 -15.63 13.39
CA ILE A 700 -13.34 -14.99 12.14
C ILE A 700 -12.71 -13.61 12.08
N LEU A 701 -11.79 -13.40 11.14
CA LEU A 701 -11.20 -12.10 10.84
C LEU A 701 -11.93 -11.46 9.67
N ILE A 702 -12.51 -10.28 9.89
CA ILE A 702 -13.17 -9.49 8.83
C ILE A 702 -12.33 -8.24 8.59
N LYS A 703 -11.72 -8.15 7.42
CA LYS A 703 -10.77 -7.11 7.04
C LYS A 703 -11.43 -6.07 6.14
N ALA A 704 -10.99 -4.82 6.27
CA ALA A 704 -11.26 -3.83 5.25
C ALA A 704 -10.38 -4.07 4.01
N GLU A 705 -10.92 -3.89 2.81
CA GLU A 705 -10.18 -4.01 1.54
C GLU A 705 -8.95 -3.10 1.50
N HIS A 706 -9.07 -1.89 2.06
CA HIS A 706 -7.97 -0.94 2.22
C HIS A 706 -7.46 -0.92 3.67
N SER A 707 -7.20 -2.11 4.24
CA SER A 707 -6.66 -2.26 5.59
C SER A 707 -5.20 -1.79 5.71
N ILE A 708 -4.85 -1.30 6.89
CA ILE A 708 -3.50 -0.80 7.25
C ILE A 708 -2.43 -1.91 7.18
N SER A 709 -2.82 -3.19 7.22
CA SER A 709 -1.92 -4.35 7.17
C SER A 709 -0.94 -4.35 5.99
N VAL A 710 -1.34 -3.82 4.83
CA VAL A 710 -0.50 -3.70 3.63
C VAL A 710 0.78 -2.87 3.89
N THR A 711 0.75 -2.00 4.91
CA THR A 711 1.88 -1.11 5.26
C THR A 711 2.76 -1.61 6.42
N CYS A 712 2.38 -2.71 7.09
CA CYS A 712 2.96 -3.13 8.37
C CYS A 712 3.74 -4.46 8.33
N ASN A 713 3.97 -5.04 7.15
CA ASN A 713 4.67 -6.33 6.98
C ASN A 713 4.12 -7.45 7.89
N ILE A 714 2.80 -7.47 8.05
CA ILE A 714 2.03 -8.44 8.84
C ILE A 714 1.30 -9.39 7.89
N SER A 715 1.04 -10.63 8.30
CA SER A 715 0.39 -11.62 7.44
C SER A 715 -1.05 -11.22 7.06
N GLU A 716 -1.63 -11.91 6.08
CA GLU A 716 -3.02 -11.67 5.67
C GLU A 716 -4.03 -11.96 6.79
N THR A 717 -3.66 -12.81 7.75
CA THR A 717 -4.39 -13.16 8.97
C THR A 717 -4.02 -12.25 10.15
N PHE A 718 -3.30 -11.14 9.90
CA PHE A 718 -2.81 -10.20 10.91
C PHE A 718 -1.99 -10.87 12.02
N ASP A 719 -1.14 -11.83 11.63
CA ASP A 719 -0.30 -12.64 12.50
C ASP A 719 -1.08 -13.44 13.58
N LEU A 720 -2.41 -13.60 13.42
CA LEU A 720 -3.22 -14.39 14.36
C LEU A 720 -2.76 -15.85 14.43
N GLU A 721 -2.17 -16.40 13.37
CA GLU A 721 -1.60 -17.76 13.32
C GLU A 721 -0.45 -17.99 14.32
N LYS A 722 0.16 -16.90 14.82
CA LYS A 722 1.19 -17.00 15.88
C LYS A 722 0.56 -17.18 17.25
N ASP A 723 -0.60 -16.56 17.46
CA ASP A 723 -1.27 -16.44 18.75
C ASP A 723 -2.51 -17.38 18.84
N CYS A 724 -2.98 -17.99 17.75
CA CYS A 724 -4.17 -18.84 17.69
C CYS A 724 -3.87 -20.15 16.96
N ASP A 725 -4.24 -21.29 17.58
CA ASP A 725 -4.15 -22.62 16.97
C ASP A 725 -5.48 -23.09 16.37
N GLY A 726 -6.59 -22.40 16.66
CA GLY A 726 -7.89 -22.62 16.03
C GLY A 726 -7.92 -22.21 14.55
N ASN A 727 -8.96 -22.60 13.82
CA ASN A 727 -9.11 -22.23 12.41
C ASN A 727 -9.37 -20.72 12.29
N ILE A 728 -8.61 -20.06 11.41
CA ILE A 728 -8.77 -18.63 11.12
C ILE A 728 -9.50 -18.48 9.80
N THR A 729 -10.76 -18.04 9.86
CA THR A 729 -11.56 -17.73 8.66
C THR A 729 -11.42 -16.24 8.35
N VAL A 730 -11.05 -15.89 7.12
CA VAL A 730 -10.82 -14.50 6.71
C VAL A 730 -11.88 -14.06 5.70
N TYR A 731 -12.58 -12.96 6.01
CA TYR A 731 -13.46 -12.25 5.08
C TYR A 731 -12.87 -10.87 4.77
N THR A 732 -13.03 -10.41 3.53
CA THR A 732 -12.67 -9.05 3.14
C THR A 732 -13.93 -8.30 2.74
N VAL A 733 -14.14 -7.13 3.34
CA VAL A 733 -15.28 -6.24 3.09
C VAL A 733 -14.75 -4.94 2.48
N ARG A 734 -15.48 -4.39 1.51
CA ARG A 734 -15.12 -3.16 0.81
C ARG A 734 -14.97 -1.98 1.79
N GLY A 735 -13.99 -1.11 1.53
CA GLY A 735 -13.82 0.14 2.26
C GLY A 735 -12.48 0.27 2.99
N SER A 736 -12.36 1.34 3.76
CA SER A 736 -11.20 1.60 4.65
C SER A 736 -11.52 1.16 6.07
N HIS A 737 -10.51 1.13 6.95
CA HIS A 737 -10.68 0.89 8.39
C HIS A 737 -11.86 1.68 8.99
N LYS A 738 -12.07 2.94 8.60
CA LYS A 738 -13.16 3.78 9.12
C LYS A 738 -14.49 3.57 8.41
N ASN A 739 -14.47 3.36 7.09
CA ASN A 739 -15.70 3.44 6.29
C ASN A 739 -16.44 2.10 6.19
N PHE A 740 -15.77 0.95 6.37
CA PHE A 740 -16.42 -0.36 6.22
C PHE A 740 -17.42 -0.72 7.35
N ILE A 741 -17.48 0.11 8.41
CA ILE A 741 -18.49 0.04 9.47
C ILE A 741 -19.64 1.05 9.27
N GLU A 742 -19.61 1.83 8.19
CA GLU A 742 -20.61 2.86 7.86
C GLU A 742 -21.23 2.65 6.46
N GLY A 743 -22.43 3.19 6.24
CA GLY A 743 -23.05 3.27 4.91
C GLY A 743 -23.46 1.92 4.31
N GLU A 744 -23.40 1.83 2.97
CA GLU A 744 -23.75 0.62 2.21
C GLU A 744 -22.72 -0.51 2.42
N ASP A 745 -21.44 -0.18 2.62
CA ASP A 745 -20.36 -1.15 2.81
C ASP A 745 -20.52 -1.96 4.12
N ALA A 746 -21.18 -1.37 5.12
CA ALA A 746 -21.48 -2.04 6.39
C ALA A 746 -22.51 -3.18 6.28
N LYS A 747 -23.25 -3.30 5.17
CA LYS A 747 -24.28 -4.33 4.99
C LYS A 747 -23.68 -5.73 4.88
N ASP A 748 -22.59 -5.90 4.14
CA ASP A 748 -21.92 -7.19 4.00
C ASP A 748 -21.32 -7.63 5.35
N LEU A 749 -20.75 -6.68 6.09
CA LEU A 749 -20.27 -6.90 7.45
C LEU A 749 -21.41 -7.30 8.40
N ALA A 750 -22.57 -6.64 8.31
CA ALA A 750 -23.73 -6.95 9.13
C ALA A 750 -24.29 -8.35 8.83
N LEU A 751 -24.25 -8.80 7.57
CA LEU A 751 -24.66 -10.16 7.18
C LEU A 751 -23.77 -11.21 7.86
N ILE A 752 -22.45 -11.04 7.81
CA ILE A 752 -21.49 -11.96 8.44
C ILE A 752 -21.70 -11.99 9.97
N LEU A 753 -21.87 -10.82 10.59
CA LEU A 753 -22.08 -10.69 12.04
C LEU A 753 -23.46 -11.20 12.51
N SER A 754 -24.42 -11.29 11.60
CA SER A 754 -25.77 -11.80 11.88
C SER A 754 -25.84 -13.33 11.85
N ASP A 755 -24.91 -14.00 11.17
CA ASP A 755 -24.88 -15.46 11.09
C ASP A 755 -24.17 -16.08 12.30
N THR A 756 -24.92 -16.23 13.38
CA THR A 756 -24.40 -16.79 14.65
C THR A 756 -24.59 -18.30 14.78
N ASN A 757 -25.18 -18.98 13.79
CA ASN A 757 -25.64 -20.38 13.93
C ASN A 757 -25.00 -21.38 12.95
N SER A 758 -24.34 -20.95 11.90
CA SER A 758 -23.80 -21.84 10.89
C SER A 758 -22.42 -22.39 11.24
N SER A 759 -22.32 -23.71 11.46
CA SER A 759 -21.07 -24.46 11.22
C SER A 759 -20.85 -24.75 9.72
N GLU A 760 -21.78 -24.33 8.85
CA GLU A 760 -21.73 -24.42 7.39
C GLU A 760 -22.44 -23.19 6.78
N MET A 761 -21.73 -22.25 6.12
CA MET A 761 -22.16 -21.28 5.07
C MET A 761 -21.16 -20.09 5.01
N PHE A 762 -20.72 -19.51 3.88
CA PHE A 762 -21.10 -19.55 2.45
C PHE A 762 -19.86 -19.86 1.56
N PRO A 763 -19.96 -20.67 0.48
CA PRO A 763 -18.85 -20.86 -0.47
C PRO A 763 -18.64 -19.68 -1.46
N ASP A 764 -19.56 -18.72 -1.57
CA ASP A 764 -19.57 -17.76 -2.69
C ASP A 764 -19.75 -16.29 -2.25
N MET A 765 -18.92 -15.82 -1.31
CA MET A 765 -18.75 -14.39 -1.08
C MET A 765 -17.25 -14.04 -1.11
N TYR A 766 -16.79 -13.66 -2.31
CA TYR A 766 -15.44 -13.19 -2.64
C TYR A 766 -14.27 -14.00 -2.05
N LEU A 767 -14.19 -15.29 -2.40
CA LEU A 767 -12.88 -15.94 -2.56
C LEU A 767 -12.21 -15.35 -3.81
N SER A 768 -11.56 -14.20 -3.65
CA SER A 768 -10.58 -13.72 -4.63
C SER A 768 -9.40 -14.68 -4.63
N THR A 769 -9.51 -15.73 -5.44
CA THR A 769 -8.39 -16.60 -5.77
C THR A 769 -7.53 -15.89 -6.81
N MET A 770 -6.33 -15.50 -6.33
CA MET A 770 -5.13 -15.02 -7.04
C MET A 770 -5.05 -13.56 -7.51
#